data_AF-A0A3P3Y0E9-F1
#
_entry.id   AF-A0A3P3Y0E9-F1
#
_cell.length_a   1.000
_cell.length_b   1.000
_cell.length_c   1.000
_cell.angle_alpha   90.00
_cell.angle_beta   90.00
_cell.angle_gamma   90.00
#
_symmetry.space_group_name_H-M   'P 1'
#
loop_
_entity.id
_entity.type
_entity.pdbx_description
1 polymer ?
#
loop_
_entity_poly.entity_id
_entity_poly.type
_entity_poly.pdbx_seq_one_letter_code
_entity_poly.pdbx_strand_id
1 'polypeptide(L)'
;MARRSHGLDAAIKAARRTGKLNVSGHDLDCLPDQVWSLEAPGDERWWEGHDLEILDASNNEIGELPDSFGGVTMASLRSLNLSRNAIEQLTEAISDLAALESLDVSCNRLAALPQFLPANLKLLDVSHNRLTRLPDVLPPPLLVLKATHNSLSEIGESSLQSCPLLKTLWLTNNSLDALPLSVGYLTDLTEFRCTSNRLQSLPKEVAQLRHLSSISLSNNMLHGSVSVPEAAVDLNLQFNHLKHLDFCLIATKLVSLDVSNNSIVEVPSSIGRLGCLKVLNLKCNDLNDLPNELGWMSSLSSIFVSGNPLRRIRSAIWSKGTDTLKEYLRKRSSQEEAPEGTTSLIEEHREAFKPEDDRKRVVATASQVDLSKQGFEVIPDSLFSSPMSSIVVLDISRNRVRSLLPLSGLTSLRALHADFNEVSQVEGVPLSIVELSLNNNFIEVLDDCVVQFVNLRSLSLNNNKLCQLPLVLAGLPTLTALSMVGNPIRMGKRRKPSSDASAERHHPRSPYYSSPPDFERLAELYEEFRPFVRPTGSGYVTIDWNDPQALLAVTRVLLRHDFGLQFSLPEHHLCPPVPQRLNYICWIEELLSFLQLPSGEEIWGIDIGTGASAIFPLLGQSKGWKFLATEIDPESVESARKNISDNRLEGRIEVVQSPSARDVLVGVIPERTKYHFTVCNPPFFDDLQQTGLNAKRVCRATPSELVCPGGEVEFVAQIVRESVVLRDRISWFTTMIGKKSSLIELQRLIRDVNPVCVRTTTFTQDVVNAIRSEPVRICTNAVGV
;
A
#
# COMPACT_ATOMS: atom_id res chain seq x y z
N MET A 1 -33.44 -10.81 -9.11
CA MET A 1 -33.35 -12.15 -8.48
C MET A 1 -32.76 -13.21 -9.41
N ALA A 2 -33.25 -13.43 -10.64
CA ALA A 2 -32.76 -14.51 -11.53
C ALA A 2 -31.28 -14.42 -12.00
N ARG A 3 -30.67 -13.21 -12.09
CA ARG A 3 -29.22 -13.07 -12.36
C ARG A 3 -28.34 -13.27 -11.12
N ARG A 4 -28.90 -13.17 -9.91
CA ARG A 4 -28.17 -13.31 -8.64
C ARG A 4 -27.90 -14.78 -8.29
N SER A 5 -28.81 -15.69 -8.63
CA SER A 5 -28.64 -17.14 -8.40
C SER A 5 -27.55 -17.75 -9.29
N HIS A 6 -27.40 -17.31 -10.54
CA HIS A 6 -26.46 -17.92 -11.48
C HIS A 6 -24.98 -17.82 -11.07
N GLY A 7 -24.56 -16.71 -10.46
CA GLY A 7 -23.19 -16.54 -9.98
C GLY A 7 -22.89 -17.39 -8.74
N LEU A 8 -23.87 -17.52 -7.84
CA LEU A 8 -23.78 -18.34 -6.64
C LEU A 8 -23.74 -19.84 -7.00
N ASP A 9 -24.60 -20.30 -7.91
CA ASP A 9 -24.63 -21.70 -8.36
C ASP A 9 -23.31 -22.12 -9.01
N ALA A 10 -22.68 -21.21 -9.77
CA ALA A 10 -21.36 -21.45 -10.36
C ALA A 10 -20.25 -21.53 -9.30
N ALA A 11 -20.30 -20.68 -8.28
CA ALA A 11 -19.35 -20.70 -7.16
C ALA A 11 -19.49 -21.99 -6.32
N ILE A 12 -20.72 -22.43 -6.04
CA ILE A 12 -21.00 -23.69 -5.32
C ILE A 12 -20.50 -24.90 -6.12
N LYS A 13 -20.75 -24.94 -7.44
CA LYS A 13 -20.20 -26.00 -8.31
C LYS A 13 -18.67 -26.02 -8.35
N ALA A 14 -18.02 -24.85 -8.29
CA ALA A 14 -16.56 -24.77 -8.23
C ALA A 14 -16.01 -25.19 -6.85
N ALA A 15 -16.72 -24.87 -5.76
CA ALA A 15 -16.36 -25.27 -4.42
C ALA A 15 -16.37 -26.79 -4.25
N ARG A 16 -17.34 -27.51 -4.85
CA ARG A 16 -17.36 -28.99 -4.87
C ARG A 16 -16.08 -29.63 -5.43
N ARG A 17 -15.36 -28.95 -6.33
CA ARG A 17 -14.09 -29.47 -6.89
C ARG A 17 -12.86 -29.10 -6.08
N THR A 18 -12.96 -28.11 -5.21
CA THR A 18 -11.78 -27.47 -4.60
C THR A 18 -11.80 -27.41 -3.08
N GLY A 19 -12.95 -27.65 -2.45
CA GLY A 19 -13.18 -27.43 -1.02
C GLY A 19 -13.16 -25.96 -0.62
N LYS A 20 -13.21 -25.02 -1.58
CA LYS A 20 -13.09 -23.57 -1.32
C LYS A 20 -14.23 -22.81 -1.95
N LEU A 21 -15.01 -22.14 -1.13
CA LEU A 21 -16.14 -21.32 -1.55
C LEU A 21 -15.86 -19.85 -1.20
N ASN A 22 -15.95 -18.99 -2.20
CA ASN A 22 -15.91 -17.55 -2.02
C ASN A 22 -17.22 -16.97 -2.55
N VAL A 23 -17.98 -16.38 -1.64
CA VAL A 23 -19.24 -15.65 -1.88
C VAL A 23 -19.13 -14.22 -1.36
N SER A 24 -17.92 -13.67 -1.28
CA SER A 24 -17.66 -12.32 -0.79
C SER A 24 -18.12 -11.25 -1.79
N GLY A 25 -18.72 -10.16 -1.31
CA GLY A 25 -19.13 -9.04 -2.19
C GLY A 25 -20.29 -9.37 -3.13
N HIS A 26 -21.15 -10.32 -2.74
CA HIS A 26 -22.31 -10.76 -3.52
C HIS A 26 -23.63 -10.09 -3.08
N ASP A 27 -23.56 -9.07 -2.22
CA ASP A 27 -24.70 -8.34 -1.63
C ASP A 27 -25.72 -9.29 -0.98
N LEU A 28 -25.22 -10.32 -0.27
CA LEU A 28 -26.05 -11.31 0.43
C LEU A 28 -26.58 -10.73 1.75
N ASP A 29 -27.88 -10.81 1.97
CA ASP A 29 -28.55 -10.46 3.24
C ASP A 29 -28.58 -11.64 4.23
N CYS A 30 -28.51 -12.86 3.72
CA CYS A 30 -28.35 -14.10 4.47
C CYS A 30 -27.48 -15.08 3.67
N LEU A 31 -26.85 -16.04 4.36
CA LEU A 31 -26.22 -17.16 3.66
C LEU A 31 -27.31 -18.19 3.31
N PRO A 32 -27.48 -18.58 2.03
CA PRO A 32 -28.47 -19.59 1.65
C PRO A 32 -27.98 -21.02 1.94
N ASP A 33 -28.93 -21.93 2.24
CA ASP A 33 -28.68 -23.33 2.61
C ASP A 33 -27.75 -24.11 1.66
N GLN A 34 -27.73 -23.70 0.40
CA GLN A 34 -26.90 -24.29 -0.65
C GLN A 34 -25.39 -24.09 -0.41
N VAL A 35 -25.00 -23.07 0.35
CA VAL A 35 -23.59 -22.74 0.65
C VAL A 35 -22.93 -23.81 1.51
N TRP A 36 -23.66 -24.39 2.46
CA TRP A 36 -23.11 -25.40 3.39
C TRP A 36 -23.61 -26.83 3.13
N SER A 37 -24.75 -27.02 2.46
CA SER A 37 -25.13 -28.35 1.94
C SER A 37 -24.28 -28.75 0.73
N LEU A 38 -23.69 -27.76 0.03
CA LEU A 38 -23.10 -27.91 -1.30
C LEU A 38 -24.07 -28.58 -2.30
N GLU A 39 -25.37 -28.61 -2.04
CA GLU A 39 -26.36 -29.25 -2.91
C GLU A 39 -26.80 -28.27 -4.01
N ALA A 40 -26.27 -28.46 -5.23
CA ALA A 40 -26.79 -27.77 -6.40
C ALA A 40 -28.00 -28.54 -6.98
N PRO A 41 -29.12 -27.88 -7.32
CA PRO A 41 -30.24 -28.53 -8.01
C PRO A 41 -29.79 -29.14 -9.35
N GLY A 42 -29.94 -30.46 -9.51
CA GLY A 42 -29.74 -31.17 -10.78
C GLY A 42 -28.35 -31.77 -11.03
N ASP A 43 -27.60 -32.14 -9.99
CA ASP A 43 -26.24 -32.70 -10.14
C ASP A 43 -26.22 -34.24 -9.95
N GLU A 44 -25.85 -34.99 -11.00
CA GLU A 44 -25.96 -36.47 -11.06
C GLU A 44 -24.86 -37.24 -10.28
N ARG A 45 -23.86 -36.55 -9.68
CA ARG A 45 -22.71 -37.18 -8.98
C ARG A 45 -22.33 -36.50 -7.67
N TRP A 46 -23.29 -36.34 -6.77
CA TRP A 46 -23.10 -35.70 -5.46
C TRP A 46 -22.03 -36.37 -4.57
N TRP A 47 -21.63 -37.61 -4.85
CA TRP A 47 -20.61 -38.37 -4.10
C TRP A 47 -19.15 -38.12 -4.54
N GLU A 48 -18.88 -37.33 -5.60
CA GLU A 48 -17.52 -37.00 -6.06
C GLU A 48 -17.00 -35.65 -5.50
N GLY A 49 -17.78 -34.96 -4.66
CA GLY A 49 -17.46 -33.63 -4.14
C GLY A 49 -16.44 -33.64 -3.00
N HIS A 50 -15.55 -32.66 -2.98
CA HIS A 50 -14.71 -32.34 -1.82
C HIS A 50 -15.54 -31.62 -0.74
N ASP A 51 -15.34 -31.99 0.53
CA ASP A 51 -15.89 -31.25 1.65
C ASP A 51 -15.38 -29.79 1.67
N LEU A 52 -16.18 -28.89 2.22
CA LEU A 52 -15.81 -27.48 2.30
C LEU A 52 -14.75 -27.26 3.39
N GLU A 53 -13.57 -26.80 3.00
CA GLU A 53 -12.45 -26.48 3.89
C GLU A 53 -12.28 -24.98 4.13
N ILE A 54 -12.61 -24.14 3.14
CA ILE A 54 -12.47 -22.68 3.24
C ILE A 54 -13.74 -22.01 2.75
N LEU A 55 -14.33 -21.17 3.59
CA LEU A 55 -15.46 -20.32 3.25
C LEU A 55 -15.10 -18.86 3.46
N ASP A 56 -15.19 -18.07 2.40
CA ASP A 56 -15.12 -16.61 2.44
C ASP A 56 -16.48 -16.02 2.04
N ALA A 57 -17.19 -15.50 3.03
CA ALA A 57 -18.46 -14.80 2.89
C ALA A 57 -18.37 -13.35 3.35
N SER A 58 -17.16 -12.77 3.30
CA SER A 58 -16.92 -11.39 3.72
C SER A 58 -17.56 -10.34 2.80
N ASN A 59 -17.67 -9.08 3.24
CA ASN A 59 -18.20 -7.97 2.44
C ASN A 59 -19.62 -8.24 1.89
N ASN A 60 -20.53 -8.69 2.75
CA ASN A 60 -21.95 -8.81 2.41
C ASN A 60 -22.78 -8.02 3.44
N GLU A 61 -24.10 -8.24 3.46
CA GLU A 61 -25.05 -7.63 4.40
C GLU A 61 -25.65 -8.68 5.35
N ILE A 62 -24.92 -9.77 5.62
CA ILE A 62 -25.41 -10.91 6.42
C ILE A 62 -25.71 -10.43 7.85
N GLY A 63 -26.97 -10.51 8.28
CA GLY A 63 -27.41 -10.08 9.61
C GLY A 63 -27.36 -11.19 10.68
N GLU A 64 -27.60 -12.44 10.28
CA GLU A 64 -27.62 -13.60 11.16
C GLU A 64 -27.11 -14.86 10.45
N LEU A 65 -26.59 -15.80 11.24
CA LEU A 65 -26.27 -17.14 10.77
C LEU A 65 -27.44 -18.07 11.17
N PRO A 66 -27.90 -18.96 10.28
CA PRO A 66 -29.02 -19.84 10.58
C PRO A 66 -28.65 -20.89 11.64
N ASP A 67 -29.64 -21.41 12.36
CA ASP A 67 -29.43 -22.44 13.40
C ASP A 67 -28.83 -23.75 12.85
N SER A 68 -28.98 -24.00 11.54
CA SER A 68 -28.37 -25.13 10.84
C SER A 68 -26.87 -24.95 10.56
N PHE A 69 -26.31 -23.78 10.85
CA PHE A 69 -24.89 -23.46 10.66
C PHE A 69 -24.03 -24.22 11.68
N GLY A 70 -23.14 -25.11 11.23
CA GLY A 70 -22.33 -25.96 12.12
C GLY A 70 -22.63 -27.46 12.05
N GLY A 71 -23.60 -27.87 11.21
CA GLY A 71 -23.92 -29.29 10.99
C GLY A 71 -22.79 -30.11 10.33
N VAL A 72 -23.03 -31.43 10.22
CA VAL A 72 -22.07 -32.45 9.74
C VAL A 72 -21.40 -32.09 8.40
N THR A 73 -22.07 -31.33 7.54
CA THR A 73 -21.55 -30.92 6.22
C THR A 73 -20.41 -29.89 6.28
N MET A 74 -20.17 -29.26 7.43
CA MET A 74 -19.07 -28.30 7.65
C MET A 74 -17.95 -28.86 8.53
N ALA A 75 -17.94 -30.16 8.81
CA ALA A 75 -16.98 -30.81 9.70
C ALA A 75 -15.52 -30.66 9.24
N SER A 76 -15.28 -30.48 7.94
CA SER A 76 -13.95 -30.30 7.33
C SER A 76 -13.52 -28.84 7.22
N LEU A 77 -14.34 -27.87 7.64
CA LEU A 77 -14.07 -26.44 7.48
C LEU A 77 -12.91 -26.00 8.40
N ARG A 78 -11.85 -25.48 7.79
CA ARG A 78 -10.62 -25.00 8.46
C ARG A 78 -10.54 -23.49 8.57
N SER A 79 -11.12 -22.77 7.61
CA SER A 79 -11.07 -21.30 7.57
C SER A 79 -12.42 -20.71 7.21
N LEU A 80 -12.91 -19.83 8.06
CA LEU A 80 -14.18 -19.12 7.90
C LEU A 80 -13.96 -17.62 8.01
N ASN A 81 -14.27 -16.89 6.94
CA ASN A 81 -14.25 -15.44 6.90
C ASN A 81 -15.67 -14.89 6.70
N LEU A 82 -16.18 -14.24 7.73
CA LEU A 82 -17.47 -13.54 7.80
C LEU A 82 -17.28 -12.03 8.03
N SER A 83 -16.07 -11.51 7.79
CA SER A 83 -15.76 -10.10 8.06
C SER A 83 -16.56 -9.13 7.19
N ARG A 84 -16.77 -7.89 7.66
CA ARG A 84 -17.47 -6.82 6.92
C ARG A 84 -18.88 -7.25 6.52
N ASN A 85 -19.65 -7.66 7.51
CA ASN A 85 -21.07 -8.01 7.40
C ASN A 85 -21.90 -7.21 8.43
N ALA A 86 -23.16 -7.57 8.62
CA ALA A 86 -24.06 -6.94 9.58
C ALA A 86 -24.38 -7.85 10.79
N ILE A 87 -23.54 -8.87 11.06
CA ILE A 87 -23.85 -9.93 12.04
C ILE A 87 -23.94 -9.34 13.45
N GLU A 88 -25.09 -9.52 14.10
CA GLU A 88 -25.35 -9.02 15.46
C GLU A 88 -25.04 -10.05 16.55
N GLN A 89 -25.19 -11.34 16.23
CA GLN A 89 -24.92 -12.46 17.13
C GLN A 89 -24.36 -13.66 16.34
N LEU A 90 -23.46 -14.43 16.96
CA LEU A 90 -23.06 -15.74 16.45
C LEU A 90 -23.88 -16.83 17.15
N THR A 91 -24.30 -17.84 16.40
CA THR A 91 -24.96 -19.03 16.96
C THR A 91 -23.97 -19.89 17.75
N GLU A 92 -24.45 -20.58 18.79
CA GLU A 92 -23.65 -21.53 19.58
C GLU A 92 -23.16 -22.73 18.74
N ALA A 93 -23.85 -23.03 17.64
CA ALA A 93 -23.45 -24.07 16.69
C ALA A 93 -22.12 -23.77 15.97
N ILE A 94 -21.56 -22.56 16.09
CA ILE A 94 -20.18 -22.28 15.67
C ILE A 94 -19.18 -23.21 16.38
N SER A 95 -19.48 -23.64 17.61
CA SER A 95 -18.61 -24.52 18.41
C SER A 95 -18.49 -25.93 17.84
N ASP A 96 -19.46 -26.37 17.02
CA ASP A 96 -19.49 -27.71 16.40
C ASP A 96 -18.47 -27.84 15.24
N LEU A 97 -17.89 -26.74 14.76
CA LEU A 97 -16.89 -26.72 13.69
C LEU A 97 -15.52 -27.22 14.17
N ALA A 98 -15.42 -28.52 14.44
CA ALA A 98 -14.27 -29.13 15.09
C ALA A 98 -12.95 -28.96 14.32
N ALA A 99 -12.96 -28.83 12.98
CA ALA A 99 -11.75 -28.63 12.19
C ALA A 99 -11.34 -27.16 12.03
N LEU A 100 -12.11 -26.19 12.55
CA LEU A 100 -11.88 -24.78 12.29
C LEU A 100 -10.62 -24.27 12.98
N GLU A 101 -9.67 -23.77 12.19
CA GLU A 101 -8.40 -23.23 12.65
C GLU A 101 -8.36 -21.70 12.58
N SER A 102 -9.15 -21.08 11.70
CA SER A 102 -9.17 -19.62 11.50
C SER A 102 -10.61 -19.10 11.39
N LEU A 103 -10.96 -18.14 12.24
CA LEU A 103 -12.25 -17.46 12.23
C LEU A 103 -12.03 -15.95 12.20
N ASP A 104 -12.53 -15.31 11.15
CA ASP A 104 -12.58 -13.86 11.03
C ASP A 104 -14.04 -13.40 10.98
N VAL A 105 -14.47 -12.71 12.03
CA VAL A 105 -15.79 -12.07 12.17
C VAL A 105 -15.64 -10.56 12.38
N SER A 106 -14.51 -9.99 11.94
CA SER A 106 -14.21 -8.57 12.12
C SER A 106 -15.14 -7.66 11.31
N CYS A 107 -15.28 -6.39 11.72
CA CYS A 107 -16.17 -5.42 11.07
C CYS A 107 -17.63 -5.91 10.98
N ASN A 108 -18.18 -6.37 12.11
CA ASN A 108 -19.58 -6.76 12.26
C ASN A 108 -20.24 -5.91 13.38
N ARG A 109 -21.38 -6.36 13.92
CA ARG A 109 -22.13 -5.68 14.99
C ARG A 109 -22.23 -6.53 16.26
N LEU A 110 -21.34 -7.50 16.44
CA LEU A 110 -21.39 -8.46 17.54
C LEU A 110 -21.33 -7.76 18.90
N ALA A 111 -22.35 -7.98 19.73
CA ALA A 111 -22.38 -7.48 21.11
C ALA A 111 -21.70 -8.45 22.10
N ALA A 112 -21.71 -9.74 21.79
CA ALA A 112 -21.06 -10.79 22.57
C ALA A 112 -20.58 -11.93 21.64
N LEU A 113 -19.66 -12.75 22.15
CA LEU A 113 -19.30 -14.04 21.56
C LEU A 113 -20.05 -15.16 22.30
N PRO A 114 -20.28 -16.31 21.64
CA PRO A 114 -20.86 -17.48 22.27
C PRO A 114 -19.95 -18.01 23.38
N GLN A 115 -20.52 -18.78 24.31
CA GLN A 115 -19.76 -19.30 25.45
C GLN A 115 -18.65 -20.26 25.00
N PHE A 116 -18.93 -21.04 23.94
CA PHE A 116 -18.00 -21.99 23.39
C PHE A 116 -17.60 -21.61 21.96
N LEU A 117 -16.30 -21.62 21.71
CA LEU A 117 -15.71 -21.41 20.40
C LEU A 117 -15.14 -22.73 19.87
N PRO A 118 -14.90 -22.85 18.55
CA PRO A 118 -14.32 -24.04 17.96
C PRO A 118 -13.04 -24.50 18.67
N ALA A 119 -12.96 -25.79 19.02
CA ALA A 119 -11.90 -26.31 19.90
C ALA A 119 -10.49 -26.23 19.30
N ASN A 120 -10.35 -26.26 17.97
CA ASN A 120 -9.06 -26.26 17.25
C ASN A 120 -8.65 -24.88 16.72
N LEU A 121 -9.32 -23.82 17.16
CA LEU A 121 -9.11 -22.48 16.63
C LEU A 121 -7.72 -21.93 17.01
N LYS A 122 -6.95 -21.52 16.01
CA LYS A 122 -5.60 -20.94 16.13
C LYS A 122 -5.60 -19.42 15.92
N LEU A 123 -6.53 -18.91 15.11
CA LEU A 123 -6.68 -17.48 14.83
C LEU A 123 -8.14 -17.07 15.01
N LEU A 124 -8.35 -16.05 15.85
CA LEU A 124 -9.64 -15.39 16.05
C LEU A 124 -9.49 -13.88 15.82
N ASP A 125 -10.19 -13.35 14.83
CA ASP A 125 -10.35 -11.92 14.62
C ASP A 125 -11.80 -11.48 14.83
N VAL A 126 -12.01 -10.71 15.89
CA VAL A 126 -13.28 -10.12 16.30
C VAL A 126 -13.21 -8.59 16.32
N SER A 127 -12.22 -8.02 15.62
CA SER A 127 -11.97 -6.58 15.61
C SER A 127 -13.14 -5.79 14.99
N HIS A 128 -13.32 -4.52 15.35
CA HIS A 128 -14.39 -3.67 14.83
C HIS A 128 -15.80 -4.27 15.03
N ASN A 129 -16.10 -4.62 16.29
CA ASN A 129 -17.42 -5.08 16.73
C ASN A 129 -17.89 -4.22 17.92
N ARG A 130 -18.88 -4.70 18.67
CA ARG A 130 -19.45 -4.03 19.85
C ARG A 130 -19.28 -4.86 21.12
N LEU A 131 -18.25 -5.73 21.16
CA LEU A 131 -18.04 -6.65 22.27
C LEU A 131 -17.75 -5.89 23.56
N THR A 132 -18.42 -6.25 24.65
CA THR A 132 -18.19 -5.69 25.99
C THR A 132 -17.33 -6.59 26.88
N ARG A 133 -17.29 -7.89 26.58
CA ARG A 133 -16.45 -8.90 27.25
C ARG A 133 -16.03 -10.00 26.27
N LEU A 134 -14.98 -10.72 26.64
CA LEU A 134 -14.59 -12.00 26.02
C LEU A 134 -15.27 -13.18 26.75
N PRO A 135 -15.40 -14.36 26.11
CA PRO A 135 -15.92 -15.55 26.77
C PRO A 135 -14.95 -16.05 27.84
N ASP A 136 -15.48 -16.77 28.83
CA ASP A 136 -14.68 -17.23 29.99
C ASP A 136 -13.65 -18.30 29.60
N VAL A 137 -13.88 -19.01 28.48
CA VAL A 137 -12.98 -20.03 27.94
C VAL A 137 -12.69 -19.71 26.47
N LEU A 138 -11.44 -19.39 26.18
CA LEU A 138 -10.92 -19.29 24.82
C LEU A 138 -10.33 -20.64 24.38
N PRO A 139 -10.25 -20.91 23.07
CA PRO A 139 -9.68 -22.15 22.56
C PRO A 139 -8.21 -22.32 23.00
N PRO A 140 -7.82 -23.46 23.61
CA PRO A 140 -6.45 -23.69 24.05
C PRO A 140 -5.35 -23.57 22.97
N PRO A 141 -5.56 -23.98 21.70
CA PRO A 141 -4.53 -23.85 20.67
C PRO A 141 -4.45 -22.45 20.04
N LEU A 142 -5.18 -21.45 20.58
CA LEU A 142 -5.23 -20.11 20.03
C LEU A 142 -3.85 -19.45 20.07
N LEU A 143 -3.36 -19.04 18.89
CA LEU A 143 -2.06 -18.37 18.70
C LEU A 143 -2.23 -16.86 18.49
N VAL A 144 -3.35 -16.45 17.88
CA VAL A 144 -3.61 -15.06 17.51
C VAL A 144 -5.03 -14.67 17.93
N LEU A 145 -5.14 -13.67 18.80
CA LEU A 145 -6.39 -13.05 19.18
C LEU A 145 -6.36 -11.56 18.82
N LYS A 146 -7.28 -11.14 17.96
CA LYS A 146 -7.47 -9.75 17.58
C LYS A 146 -8.87 -9.31 17.97
N ALA A 147 -8.97 -8.37 18.90
CA ALA A 147 -10.22 -7.76 19.38
C ALA A 147 -10.11 -6.23 19.40
N THR A 148 -9.44 -5.66 18.40
CA THR A 148 -9.21 -4.22 18.28
C THR A 148 -10.50 -3.49 17.91
N HIS A 149 -10.74 -2.26 18.38
CA HIS A 149 -11.97 -1.48 18.14
C HIS A 149 -13.22 -2.24 18.60
N ASN A 150 -13.33 -2.47 19.90
CA ASN A 150 -14.51 -2.99 20.58
C ASN A 150 -14.83 -2.10 21.79
N SER A 151 -15.73 -2.55 22.66
CA SER A 151 -16.13 -1.87 23.89
C SER A 151 -15.75 -2.69 25.13
N LEU A 152 -14.67 -3.48 25.07
CA LEU A 152 -14.26 -4.36 26.17
C LEU A 152 -13.93 -3.52 27.40
N SER A 153 -14.62 -3.77 28.52
CA SER A 153 -14.35 -3.11 29.80
C SER A 153 -13.39 -3.90 30.70
N GLU A 154 -13.39 -5.22 30.55
CA GLU A 154 -12.50 -6.14 31.28
C GLU A 154 -12.14 -7.36 30.43
N ILE A 155 -11.12 -8.09 30.88
CA ILE A 155 -10.79 -9.43 30.39
C ILE A 155 -10.89 -10.37 31.59
N GLY A 156 -11.68 -11.43 31.48
CA GLY A 156 -11.82 -12.42 32.54
C GLY A 156 -10.51 -13.16 32.81
N GLU A 157 -10.24 -13.48 34.08
CA GLU A 157 -9.06 -14.25 34.47
C GLU A 157 -8.99 -15.62 33.77
N SER A 158 -10.13 -16.31 33.73
CA SER A 158 -10.25 -17.62 33.07
C SER A 158 -10.00 -17.55 31.56
N SER A 159 -10.36 -16.43 30.92
CA SER A 159 -10.26 -16.26 29.47
C SER A 159 -8.81 -16.42 29.00
N LEU A 160 -7.87 -15.66 29.58
CA LEU A 160 -6.47 -15.73 29.16
C LEU A 160 -5.77 -16.99 29.69
N GLN A 161 -6.17 -17.49 30.85
CA GLN A 161 -5.60 -18.72 31.41
C GLN A 161 -5.85 -19.94 30.50
N SER A 162 -6.96 -19.93 29.75
CA SER A 162 -7.33 -21.03 28.86
C SER A 162 -6.51 -21.15 27.57
N CYS A 163 -5.79 -20.10 27.14
CA CYS A 163 -5.03 -20.06 25.88
C CYS A 163 -3.53 -19.74 26.07
N PRO A 164 -2.73 -20.65 26.66
CA PRO A 164 -1.32 -20.38 27.02
C PRO A 164 -0.37 -20.25 25.83
N LEU A 165 -0.76 -20.74 24.65
CA LEU A 165 0.05 -20.72 23.42
C LEU A 165 -0.07 -19.40 22.63
N LEU A 166 -0.77 -18.41 23.17
CA LEU A 166 -1.05 -17.16 22.50
C LEU A 166 0.24 -16.39 22.22
N LYS A 167 0.49 -16.07 20.94
CA LYS A 167 1.67 -15.33 20.47
C LYS A 167 1.37 -13.87 20.18
N THR A 168 0.14 -13.58 19.80
CA THR A 168 -0.31 -12.23 19.41
C THR A 168 -1.63 -11.89 20.10
N LEU A 169 -1.65 -10.80 20.85
CA LEU A 169 -2.83 -10.27 21.53
C LEU A 169 -3.04 -8.80 21.18
N TRP A 170 -4.09 -8.49 20.42
CA TRP A 170 -4.44 -7.12 20.05
C TRP A 170 -5.79 -6.72 20.65
N LEU A 171 -5.76 -5.70 21.50
CA LEU A 171 -6.88 -5.14 22.26
C LEU A 171 -6.99 -3.63 22.09
N THR A 172 -6.41 -3.10 21.00
CA THR A 172 -6.33 -1.66 20.76
C THR A 172 -7.72 -1.03 20.62
N ASN A 173 -7.93 0.19 21.11
CA ASN A 173 -9.21 0.90 21.06
C ASN A 173 -10.34 0.11 21.73
N ASN A 174 -10.23 -0.06 23.05
CA ASN A 174 -11.25 -0.63 23.93
C ASN A 174 -11.43 0.28 25.16
N SER A 175 -12.16 -0.17 26.19
CA SER A 175 -12.38 0.56 27.43
C SER A 175 -11.83 -0.17 28.66
N LEU A 176 -10.71 -0.88 28.51
CA LEU A 176 -10.11 -1.68 29.59
C LEU A 176 -9.50 -0.78 30.67
N ASP A 177 -9.95 -0.95 31.92
CA ASP A 177 -9.42 -0.21 33.08
C ASP A 177 -8.18 -0.91 33.71
N ALA A 178 -8.11 -2.23 33.61
CA ALA A 178 -7.00 -3.05 34.10
C ALA A 178 -6.82 -4.31 33.25
N LEU A 179 -5.64 -4.93 33.35
CA LEU A 179 -5.38 -6.27 32.83
C LEU A 179 -5.45 -7.29 33.97
N PRO A 180 -5.98 -8.50 33.73
CA PRO A 180 -6.03 -9.57 34.72
C PRO A 180 -4.62 -10.14 35.00
N LEU A 181 -4.43 -10.75 36.17
CA LEU A 181 -3.15 -11.38 36.56
C LEU A 181 -2.80 -12.55 35.61
N SER A 182 -3.83 -13.19 35.05
CA SER A 182 -3.72 -14.27 34.07
C SER A 182 -2.95 -13.91 32.79
N VAL A 183 -2.74 -12.61 32.49
CA VAL A 183 -1.85 -12.20 31.39
C VAL A 183 -0.45 -12.81 31.54
N GLY A 184 -0.01 -13.07 32.77
CA GLY A 184 1.24 -13.73 33.08
C GLY A 184 1.37 -15.16 32.58
N TYR A 185 0.26 -15.87 32.31
CA TYR A 185 0.28 -17.25 31.81
C TYR A 185 0.59 -17.35 30.32
N LEU A 186 0.54 -16.23 29.59
CA LEU A 186 0.78 -16.17 28.15
C LEU A 186 2.28 -16.18 27.83
N THR A 187 3.00 -17.20 28.29
CA THR A 187 4.46 -17.25 28.26
C THR A 187 5.06 -17.19 26.85
N ASP A 188 4.29 -17.61 25.83
CA ASP A 188 4.66 -17.58 24.42
C ASP A 188 4.31 -16.25 23.72
N LEU A 189 3.73 -15.29 24.44
CA LEU A 189 3.29 -14.02 23.88
C LEU A 189 4.50 -13.23 23.37
N THR A 190 4.47 -12.88 22.08
CA THR A 190 5.54 -12.13 21.40
C THR A 190 5.17 -10.70 21.10
N GLU A 191 3.87 -10.44 20.88
CA GLU A 191 3.32 -9.15 20.53
C GLU A 191 2.06 -8.85 21.34
N PHE A 192 2.07 -7.72 22.04
CA PHE A 192 0.95 -7.22 22.83
C PHE A 192 0.62 -5.78 22.45
N ARG A 193 -0.60 -5.55 21.94
CA ARG A 193 -1.08 -4.21 21.57
C ARG A 193 -2.36 -3.87 22.33
N CYS A 194 -2.27 -2.94 23.28
CA CYS A 194 -3.41 -2.46 24.08
C CYS A 194 -3.49 -0.92 24.05
N THR A 195 -3.16 -0.32 22.91
CA THR A 195 -3.23 1.13 22.69
C THR A 195 -4.67 1.67 22.83
N SER A 196 -4.84 2.91 23.28
CA SER A 196 -6.14 3.60 23.41
C SER A 196 -7.13 2.80 24.27
N ASN A 197 -6.76 2.61 25.54
CA ASN A 197 -7.59 2.02 26.59
C ASN A 197 -7.57 2.95 27.82
N ARG A 198 -8.00 2.45 28.98
CA ARG A 198 -8.04 3.22 30.24
C ARG A 198 -7.14 2.59 31.31
N LEU A 199 -6.11 1.85 30.90
CA LEU A 199 -5.25 1.10 31.81
C LEU A 199 -4.55 2.07 32.76
N GLN A 200 -4.73 1.86 34.07
CA GLN A 200 -4.11 2.68 35.11
C GLN A 200 -2.74 2.16 35.55
N SER A 201 -2.55 0.84 35.49
CA SER A 201 -1.29 0.16 35.80
C SER A 201 -1.19 -1.16 35.04
N LEU A 202 -0.01 -1.78 35.05
CA LEU A 202 0.20 -3.14 34.57
C LEU A 202 0.40 -4.09 35.76
N PRO A 203 -0.16 -5.32 35.73
CA PRO A 203 0.15 -6.31 36.74
C PRO A 203 1.62 -6.71 36.66
N LYS A 204 2.24 -7.01 37.81
CA LYS A 204 3.67 -7.39 37.91
C LYS A 204 3.98 -8.65 37.10
N GLU A 205 2.97 -9.48 36.88
CA GLU A 205 2.96 -10.69 36.07
C GLU A 205 3.25 -10.42 34.58
N VAL A 206 3.19 -9.18 34.09
CA VAL A 206 3.67 -8.85 32.74
C VAL A 206 5.20 -9.01 32.64
N ALA A 207 5.94 -8.84 33.74
CA ALA A 207 7.40 -8.93 33.74
C ALA A 207 7.94 -10.35 33.52
N GLN A 208 7.13 -11.40 33.74
CA GLN A 208 7.53 -12.80 33.53
C GLN A 208 7.37 -13.27 32.07
N LEU A 209 6.85 -12.45 31.17
CA LEU A 209 6.65 -12.80 29.75
C LEU A 209 7.97 -12.79 28.98
N ARG A 210 8.65 -13.95 28.93
CA ARG A 210 10.03 -14.09 28.43
C ARG A 210 10.18 -13.95 26.92
N HIS A 211 9.10 -14.00 26.16
CA HIS A 211 9.09 -13.88 24.71
C HIS A 211 8.48 -12.57 24.20
N LEU A 212 7.96 -11.73 25.11
CA LEU A 212 7.24 -10.52 24.74
C LEU A 212 8.20 -9.42 24.30
N SER A 213 8.27 -9.22 22.98
CA SER A 213 9.24 -8.35 22.31
C SER A 213 8.65 -7.00 21.92
N SER A 214 7.41 -6.98 21.43
CA SER A 214 6.74 -5.77 20.95
C SER A 214 5.54 -5.45 21.82
N ILE A 215 5.60 -4.31 22.53
CA ILE A 215 4.61 -3.87 23.50
C ILE A 215 4.13 -2.47 23.13
N SER A 216 2.83 -2.34 22.86
CA SER A 216 2.18 -1.06 22.60
C SER A 216 1.07 -0.79 23.61
N LEU A 217 1.28 0.19 24.47
CA LEU A 217 0.37 0.62 25.54
C LEU A 217 0.09 2.13 25.45
N SER A 218 0.27 2.70 24.27
CA SER A 218 0.08 4.12 24.05
C SER A 218 -1.36 4.58 24.29
N ASN A 219 -1.56 5.84 24.67
CA ASN A 219 -2.88 6.42 24.91
C ASN A 219 -3.66 5.63 25.99
N ASN A 220 -3.09 5.55 27.19
CA ASN A 220 -3.69 4.94 28.37
C ASN A 220 -3.56 5.90 29.56
N MET A 221 -3.91 5.44 30.77
CA MET A 221 -3.83 6.22 32.01
C MET A 221 -2.71 5.73 32.93
N LEU A 222 -1.66 5.11 32.37
CA LEU A 222 -0.60 4.48 33.14
C LEU A 222 0.17 5.53 33.94
N HIS A 223 0.33 5.27 35.23
CA HIS A 223 1.06 6.13 36.15
C HIS A 223 1.91 5.28 37.12
N GLY A 224 2.81 5.94 37.86
CA GLY A 224 3.71 5.26 38.79
C GLY A 224 4.72 4.36 38.08
N SER A 225 5.06 3.24 38.71
CA SER A 225 6.05 2.29 38.21
C SER A 225 5.41 1.28 37.25
N VAL A 226 5.99 1.11 36.07
CA VAL A 226 5.51 0.17 35.05
C VAL A 226 6.43 -1.04 35.01
N SER A 227 5.88 -2.22 35.30
CA SER A 227 6.59 -3.49 35.16
C SER A 227 6.57 -3.93 33.69
N VAL A 228 7.75 -4.15 33.11
CA VAL A 228 7.93 -4.62 31.72
C VAL A 228 8.85 -5.83 31.69
N PRO A 229 8.72 -6.72 30.69
CA PRO A 229 9.57 -7.91 30.59
C PRO A 229 10.99 -7.56 30.14
N GLU A 230 11.97 -8.34 30.58
CA GLU A 230 13.38 -8.24 30.14
C GLU A 230 13.54 -8.42 28.62
N ALA A 231 12.65 -9.21 28.01
CA ALA A 231 12.66 -9.52 26.59
C ALA A 231 12.13 -8.39 25.70
N ALA A 232 11.63 -7.29 26.27
CA ALA A 232 11.08 -6.17 25.51
C ALA A 232 12.15 -5.56 24.57
N VAL A 233 11.80 -5.44 23.29
CA VAL A 233 12.63 -4.86 22.24
C VAL A 233 12.05 -3.51 21.82
N ASP A 234 10.74 -3.47 21.58
CA ASP A 234 10.01 -2.27 21.20
C ASP A 234 8.93 -1.97 22.24
N LEU A 235 9.07 -0.82 22.92
CA LEU A 235 8.18 -0.40 23.98
C LEU A 235 7.59 0.98 23.68
N ASN A 236 6.27 0.99 23.44
CA ASN A 236 5.52 2.21 23.18
C ASN A 236 4.56 2.53 24.34
N LEU A 237 4.90 3.58 25.09
CA LEU A 237 4.21 4.10 26.26
C LEU A 237 3.74 5.56 26.05
N GLN A 238 3.71 6.06 24.81
CA GLN A 238 3.32 7.46 24.56
C GLN A 238 1.89 7.78 25.05
N PHE A 239 1.58 9.04 25.33
CA PHE A 239 0.24 9.48 25.77
C PHE A 239 -0.22 8.70 27.02
N ASN A 240 0.56 8.78 28.09
CA ASN A 240 0.22 8.20 29.41
C ASN A 240 0.49 9.26 30.52
N HIS A 241 0.50 8.86 31.78
CA HIS A 241 0.73 9.73 32.95
C HIS A 241 1.96 9.32 33.76
N LEU A 242 2.98 8.79 33.09
CA LEU A 242 4.22 8.34 33.74
C LEU A 242 5.04 9.52 34.23
N LYS A 243 5.61 9.39 35.44
CA LYS A 243 6.51 10.38 36.05
C LYS A 243 7.96 9.94 36.11
N HIS A 244 8.20 8.63 36.15
CA HIS A 244 9.51 8.00 36.32
C HIS A 244 9.67 6.78 35.41
N LEU A 245 10.91 6.37 35.15
CA LEU A 245 11.28 5.26 34.26
C LEU A 245 12.04 4.15 35.01
N ASP A 246 11.33 3.35 35.80
CA ASP A 246 11.96 2.43 36.76
C ASP A 246 12.42 1.10 36.15
N PHE A 247 11.97 0.78 34.93
CA PHE A 247 12.26 -0.50 34.27
C PHE A 247 13.63 -0.58 33.58
N CYS A 248 14.39 0.51 33.56
CA CYS A 248 15.67 0.60 32.83
C CYS A 248 16.72 -0.42 33.31
N LEU A 249 16.57 -0.95 34.53
CA LEU A 249 17.45 -1.98 35.10
C LEU A 249 17.20 -3.39 34.55
N ILE A 250 16.00 -3.64 34.02
CA ILE A 250 15.51 -4.98 33.65
C ILE A 250 15.43 -5.11 32.13
N ALA A 251 14.92 -4.10 31.43
CA ALA A 251 14.62 -4.16 30.00
C ALA A 251 15.85 -3.95 29.08
N THR A 252 16.94 -4.68 29.33
CA THR A 252 18.27 -4.46 28.71
C THR A 252 18.30 -4.69 27.19
N LYS A 253 17.31 -5.40 26.64
CA LYS A 253 17.16 -5.69 25.21
C LYS A 253 16.39 -4.63 24.42
N LEU A 254 15.92 -3.57 25.07
CA LEU A 254 15.17 -2.50 24.41
C LEU A 254 16.01 -1.86 23.29
N VAL A 255 15.42 -1.80 22.11
CA VAL A 255 15.95 -1.13 20.91
C VAL A 255 15.20 0.17 20.66
N SER A 256 13.89 0.20 20.88
CA SER A 256 13.06 1.40 20.73
C SER A 256 12.24 1.64 21.99
N LEU A 257 12.35 2.85 22.53
CA LEU A 257 11.54 3.32 23.65
C LEU A 257 10.84 4.64 23.27
N ASP A 258 9.51 4.59 23.19
CA ASP A 258 8.69 5.79 23.04
C ASP A 258 7.89 6.05 24.32
N VAL A 259 8.24 7.14 25.00
CA VAL A 259 7.56 7.62 26.23
C VAL A 259 7.10 9.07 26.04
N SER A 260 6.87 9.49 24.80
CA SER A 260 6.45 10.85 24.49
C SER A 260 5.05 11.19 25.02
N ASN A 261 4.76 12.47 25.25
CA ASN A 261 3.45 12.90 25.77
C ASN A 261 3.10 12.21 27.10
N ASN A 262 4.03 12.28 28.06
CA ASN A 262 3.85 11.82 29.44
C ASN A 262 4.16 13.00 30.39
N SER A 263 4.27 12.73 31.70
CA SER A 263 4.64 13.72 32.72
C SER A 263 5.99 13.39 33.38
N ILE A 264 6.93 12.87 32.58
CA ILE A 264 8.23 12.41 33.10
C ILE A 264 9.05 13.64 33.51
N VAL A 265 9.49 13.66 34.77
CA VAL A 265 10.24 14.79 35.35
C VAL A 265 11.74 14.59 35.24
N GLU A 266 12.18 13.32 35.31
CA GLU A 266 13.58 12.94 35.22
C GLU A 266 13.75 11.60 34.49
N VAL A 267 14.87 11.47 33.78
CA VAL A 267 15.33 10.18 33.24
C VAL A 267 16.44 9.69 34.18
N PRO A 268 16.33 8.48 34.76
CA PRO A 268 17.32 7.97 35.70
C PRO A 268 18.64 7.64 34.99
N SER A 269 19.76 7.71 35.70
CA SER A 269 21.10 7.31 35.18
C SER A 269 21.14 5.85 34.72
N SER A 270 20.28 4.99 35.28
CA SER A 270 20.09 3.60 34.87
C SER A 270 19.66 3.44 33.41
N ILE A 271 19.17 4.49 32.73
CA ILE A 271 18.93 4.47 31.29
C ILE A 271 20.18 4.09 30.49
N GLY A 272 21.37 4.39 31.03
CA GLY A 272 22.66 4.01 30.44
C GLY A 272 22.89 2.51 30.34
N ARG A 273 22.15 1.69 31.11
CA ARG A 273 22.23 0.22 31.03
C ARG A 273 21.50 -0.37 29.83
N LEU A 274 20.68 0.43 29.13
CA LEU A 274 19.98 0.01 27.92
C LEU A 274 20.95 0.00 26.73
N GLY A 275 21.94 -0.90 26.75
CA GLY A 275 23.02 -0.97 25.77
C GLY A 275 22.58 -1.31 24.33
N CYS A 276 21.34 -1.79 24.15
CA CYS A 276 20.75 -2.05 22.83
C CYS A 276 19.92 -0.87 22.30
N LEU A 277 19.66 0.16 23.12
CA LEU A 277 18.69 1.19 22.78
C LEU A 277 19.19 2.06 21.63
N LYS A 278 18.45 2.07 20.52
CA LYS A 278 18.75 2.85 19.31
C LYS A 278 17.89 4.10 19.20
N VAL A 279 16.65 4.05 19.65
CA VAL A 279 15.68 5.14 19.56
C VAL A 279 15.08 5.42 20.92
N LEU A 280 15.20 6.67 21.37
CA LEU A 280 14.61 7.17 22.61
C LEU A 280 13.76 8.41 22.31
N ASN A 281 12.45 8.29 22.42
CA ASN A 281 11.51 9.39 22.24
C ASN A 281 10.97 9.87 23.60
N LEU A 282 11.43 11.05 24.02
CA LEU A 282 11.08 11.74 25.26
C LEU A 282 10.28 13.02 25.00
N LYS A 283 9.74 13.23 23.79
CA LYS A 283 9.05 14.48 23.43
C LYS A 283 7.86 14.79 24.35
N CYS A 284 7.55 16.06 24.53
CA CYS A 284 6.37 16.51 25.27
C CYS A 284 6.26 15.86 26.66
N ASN A 285 7.28 16.05 27.49
CA ASN A 285 7.32 15.62 28.89
C ASN A 285 7.70 16.84 29.77
N ASP A 286 7.88 16.63 31.06
CA ASP A 286 8.23 17.66 32.04
C ASP A 286 9.73 17.65 32.41
N LEU A 287 10.58 17.17 31.50
CA LEU A 287 12.02 17.03 31.77
C LEU A 287 12.71 18.39 31.91
N ASN A 288 13.35 18.60 33.07
CA ASN A 288 14.19 19.78 33.30
C ASN A 288 15.63 19.59 32.80
N ASP A 289 16.07 18.33 32.69
CA ASP A 289 17.43 17.96 32.33
C ASP A 289 17.51 16.53 31.79
N LEU A 290 18.69 16.13 31.31
CA LEU A 290 19.00 14.78 30.86
C LEU A 290 20.24 14.23 31.60
N PRO A 291 20.27 12.91 31.92
CA PRO A 291 21.41 12.27 32.56
C PRO A 291 22.62 12.22 31.60
N ASN A 292 23.83 12.32 32.16
CA ASN A 292 25.08 12.34 31.39
C ASN A 292 25.33 10.99 30.69
N GLU A 293 24.80 9.90 31.25
CA GLU A 293 24.90 8.52 30.79
C GLU A 293 24.38 8.36 29.35
N LEU A 294 23.36 9.13 28.94
CA LEU A 294 22.85 9.15 27.55
C LEU A 294 23.94 9.56 26.55
N GLY A 295 24.92 10.35 26.97
CA GLY A 295 26.07 10.74 26.15
C GLY A 295 26.94 9.54 25.76
N TRP A 296 27.06 8.57 26.65
CA TRP A 296 27.97 7.42 26.53
C TRP A 296 27.35 6.20 25.85
N MET A 297 26.02 6.14 25.73
CA MET A 297 25.31 5.05 25.06
C MET A 297 25.70 4.97 23.57
N SER A 298 26.52 4.00 23.18
CA SER A 298 27.03 3.86 21.82
C SER A 298 25.92 3.50 20.81
N SER A 299 25.00 2.62 21.20
CA SER A 299 23.86 2.18 20.38
C SER A 299 22.85 3.30 20.06
N LEU A 300 22.79 4.32 20.92
CA LEU A 300 21.72 5.32 20.88
C LEU A 300 21.89 6.27 19.69
N SER A 301 21.07 6.05 18.67
CA SER A 301 21.16 6.68 17.36
C SER A 301 20.26 7.90 17.20
N SER A 302 19.15 7.96 17.95
CA SER A 302 18.12 8.99 17.86
C SER A 302 17.53 9.27 19.24
N ILE A 303 17.63 10.53 19.67
CA ILE A 303 17.06 11.06 20.91
C ILE A 303 16.16 12.22 20.54
N PHE A 304 14.89 12.14 20.94
CA PHE A 304 13.92 13.20 20.71
C PHE A 304 13.46 13.79 22.04
N VAL A 305 13.71 15.09 22.26
CA VAL A 305 13.43 15.78 23.53
C VAL A 305 12.65 17.08 23.38
N SER A 306 12.14 17.37 22.18
CA SER A 306 11.37 18.59 21.93
C SER A 306 10.10 18.64 22.77
N GLY A 307 9.67 19.85 23.18
CA GLY A 307 8.46 20.01 24.00
C GLY A 307 8.68 19.73 25.49
N ASN A 308 9.94 19.72 25.96
CA ASN A 308 10.30 19.62 27.37
C ASN A 308 10.85 20.97 27.90
N PRO A 309 10.64 21.30 29.18
CA PRO A 309 11.22 22.48 29.83
C PRO A 309 12.71 22.26 30.19
N LEU A 310 13.57 21.93 29.22
CA LEU A 310 15.00 21.66 29.43
C LEU A 310 15.81 22.92 29.80
N ARG A 311 15.64 23.41 31.03
CA ARG A 311 16.26 24.66 31.51
C ARG A 311 17.80 24.60 31.48
N ARG A 312 18.38 23.41 31.63
CA ARG A 312 19.84 23.19 31.70
C ARG A 312 20.49 22.93 30.34
N ILE A 313 19.70 22.67 29.29
CA ILE A 313 20.19 22.37 27.95
C ILE A 313 19.56 23.35 26.97
N ARG A 314 20.38 24.27 26.44
CA ARG A 314 19.90 25.28 25.48
C ARG A 314 19.28 24.61 24.26
N SER A 315 18.21 25.20 23.72
CA SER A 315 17.49 24.66 22.56
C SER A 315 18.36 24.44 21.33
N ALA A 316 19.34 25.32 21.12
CA ALA A 316 20.31 25.21 20.03
C ALA A 316 21.22 23.97 20.10
N ILE A 317 21.29 23.28 21.24
CA ILE A 317 22.12 22.07 21.42
C ILE A 317 21.33 20.84 20.98
N TRP A 318 20.10 20.69 21.48
CA TRP A 318 19.28 19.53 21.14
C TRP A 318 18.60 19.65 19.76
N SER A 319 18.43 20.86 19.21
CA SER A 319 17.87 21.04 17.86
C SER A 319 18.81 20.65 16.73
N LYS A 320 20.13 20.61 16.98
CA LYS A 320 21.15 20.20 16.00
C LYS A 320 21.26 18.69 15.80
N GLY A 321 20.52 17.90 16.59
CA GLY A 321 20.45 16.45 16.48
C GLY A 321 21.13 15.72 17.63
N THR A 322 21.00 14.39 17.59
CA THR A 322 21.34 13.49 18.69
C THR A 322 22.82 13.49 19.05
N ASP A 323 23.72 13.52 18.06
CA ASP A 323 25.16 13.41 18.31
C ASP A 323 25.72 14.67 19.00
N THR A 324 25.22 15.86 18.64
CA THR A 324 25.56 17.12 19.33
C THR A 324 25.09 17.11 20.78
N LEU A 325 23.89 16.58 21.03
CA LEU A 325 23.35 16.45 22.38
C LEU A 325 24.18 15.46 23.21
N LYS A 326 24.55 14.31 22.65
CA LYS A 326 25.41 13.31 23.32
C LYS A 326 26.79 13.88 23.64
N GLU A 327 27.40 14.62 22.72
CA GLU A 327 28.68 15.28 22.94
C GLU A 327 28.61 16.31 24.07
N TYR A 328 27.54 17.12 24.11
CA TYR A 328 27.31 18.07 25.21
C TYR A 328 27.17 17.37 26.56
N LEU A 329 26.42 16.27 26.63
CA LEU A 329 26.25 15.48 27.85
C LEU A 329 27.55 14.85 28.33
N ARG A 330 28.42 14.37 27.42
CA ARG A 330 29.77 13.90 27.77
C ARG A 330 30.64 15.02 28.33
N LYS A 331 30.68 16.19 27.70
CA LYS A 331 31.49 17.34 28.15
C LYS A 331 31.04 17.92 29.49
N ARG A 332 29.78 17.71 29.85
CA ARG A 332 29.21 18.12 31.13
C ARG A 332 29.59 17.19 32.29
N SER A 333 29.98 15.95 31.99
CA SER A 333 30.50 15.00 32.96
C SER A 333 31.90 15.43 33.42
N SER A 334 32.11 15.55 34.74
CA SER A 334 33.47 15.69 35.32
C SER A 334 34.27 14.39 35.26
N GLN A 335 33.67 13.30 34.77
CA GLN A 335 34.31 12.01 34.56
C GLN A 335 34.75 11.90 33.10
N GLU A 336 36.06 11.69 32.89
CA GLU A 336 36.67 11.43 31.58
C GLU A 336 36.40 9.99 31.07
N GLU A 337 35.84 9.12 31.91
CA GLU A 337 35.52 7.71 31.63
C GLU A 337 34.04 7.37 31.93
N ALA A 338 33.51 6.33 31.27
CA ALA A 338 32.13 5.87 31.44
C ALA A 338 31.89 5.30 32.85
N PRO A 339 30.74 5.55 33.50
CA PRO A 339 30.45 4.96 34.82
C PRO A 339 30.44 3.43 34.77
N GLU A 340 31.00 2.76 35.80
CA GLU A 340 31.01 1.29 35.90
C GLU A 340 29.59 0.73 35.78
N GLY A 341 29.38 -0.12 34.76
CA GLY A 341 28.06 -0.64 34.36
C GLY A 341 27.50 -0.05 33.07
N THR A 342 28.13 0.98 32.50
CA THR A 342 27.90 1.45 31.12
C THR A 342 28.88 0.80 30.12
N THR A 343 29.98 0.26 30.63
CA THR A 343 31.01 -0.47 29.89
C THR A 343 31.10 -1.92 30.39
N SER A 344 30.33 -2.76 29.74
CA SER A 344 30.59 -4.19 29.56
C SER A 344 29.95 -4.49 28.22
N LEU A 345 30.66 -4.33 27.11
CA LEU A 345 31.43 -5.43 26.51
C LEU A 345 32.45 -4.92 25.44
N ILE A 346 32.84 -3.63 25.43
CA ILE A 346 33.51 -3.02 24.24
C ILE A 346 34.85 -2.31 24.54
N GLU A 347 35.35 -2.31 25.78
CA GLU A 347 36.49 -1.44 26.15
C GLU A 347 37.91 -1.90 25.76
N GLU A 348 38.11 -3.00 25.03
CA GLU A 348 39.46 -3.38 24.58
C GLU A 348 39.90 -2.76 23.22
N HIS A 349 39.08 -1.98 22.51
CA HIS A 349 39.34 -1.70 21.07
C HIS A 349 39.46 -0.22 20.66
N ARG A 350 39.63 0.74 21.59
CA ARG A 350 39.50 2.18 21.26
C ARG A 350 40.76 3.06 21.27
N GLU A 351 41.96 2.52 21.49
CA GLU A 351 43.19 3.33 21.51
C GLU A 351 44.01 3.42 20.20
N ALA A 352 43.49 2.98 19.06
CA ALA A 352 44.18 3.16 17.79
C ALA A 352 43.26 3.92 16.83
N PHE A 353 43.59 5.16 16.45
CA PHE A 353 43.33 5.81 15.15
C PHE A 353 43.43 7.35 15.30
N LYS A 354 44.66 7.87 15.15
CA LYS A 354 44.92 9.22 14.61
C LYS A 354 45.61 9.05 13.25
N PRO A 355 45.40 9.97 12.29
CA PRO A 355 46.02 9.89 10.98
C PRO A 355 47.37 10.63 10.98
N GLU A 356 48.47 9.89 10.94
CA GLU A 356 49.65 10.13 10.09
C GLU A 356 50.80 9.17 10.48
N ASP A 357 51.39 8.59 9.44
CA ASP A 357 52.62 7.80 9.35
C ASP A 357 52.78 6.40 9.98
N ASP A 358 53.41 5.59 9.12
CA ASP A 358 54.16 4.35 9.31
C ASP A 358 53.46 2.98 9.55
N ARG A 359 53.48 2.24 8.43
CA ARG A 359 53.60 0.79 8.23
C ARG A 359 53.93 -0.07 9.47
N LYS A 360 53.13 -1.14 9.61
CA LYS A 360 53.32 -2.39 10.38
C LYS A 360 52.85 -2.36 11.84
N ARG A 361 51.59 -2.73 12.04
CA ARG A 361 51.18 -4.02 12.66
C ARG A 361 49.66 -4.03 12.81
N VAL A 362 49.06 -4.78 11.91
CA VAL A 362 47.69 -5.26 11.97
C VAL A 362 47.56 -6.18 13.19
N VAL A 363 46.62 -5.84 14.09
CA VAL A 363 45.98 -6.82 14.96
C VAL A 363 44.48 -6.58 14.87
N ALA A 364 43.83 -7.52 14.19
CA ALA A 364 42.40 -7.60 14.02
C ALA A 364 41.78 -8.46 15.11
N THR A 365 40.62 -8.02 15.58
CA THR A 365 39.64 -8.78 16.36
C THR A 365 38.24 -8.44 15.80
N ALA A 366 38.06 -8.44 14.48
CA ALA A 366 37.81 -9.60 13.63
C ALA A 366 36.46 -10.31 13.88
N SER A 367 35.35 -9.57 13.80
CA SER A 367 34.08 -10.11 13.27
C SER A 367 33.03 -9.04 12.96
N GLN A 368 33.05 -7.84 13.55
CA GLN A 368 32.02 -6.83 13.27
C GLN A 368 32.65 -5.45 13.03
N VAL A 369 32.16 -4.71 12.04
CA VAL A 369 32.65 -3.39 11.65
C VAL A 369 31.46 -2.45 11.46
N ASP A 370 31.49 -1.28 12.10
CA ASP A 370 30.47 -0.24 11.97
C ASP A 370 31.09 1.02 11.37
N LEU A 371 30.61 1.37 10.17
CA LEU A 371 30.94 2.56 9.40
C LEU A 371 29.69 3.43 9.18
N SER A 372 28.66 3.28 10.00
CA SER A 372 27.45 4.09 9.91
C SER A 372 27.71 5.57 10.23
N LYS A 373 26.91 6.47 9.64
CA LYS A 373 26.93 7.93 9.89
C LYS A 373 28.26 8.66 9.62
N GLN A 374 29.13 8.10 8.81
CA GLN A 374 30.42 8.71 8.44
C GLN A 374 30.31 9.66 7.23
N GLY A 375 29.15 9.71 6.56
CA GLY A 375 28.91 10.57 5.40
C GLY A 375 29.43 10.01 4.08
N PHE A 376 29.74 8.71 4.01
CA PHE A 376 30.30 8.10 2.81
C PHE A 376 29.29 8.06 1.66
N GLU A 377 29.70 8.52 0.47
CA GLU A 377 28.93 8.35 -0.77
C GLU A 377 29.29 7.03 -1.49
N VAL A 378 30.50 6.53 -1.23
CA VAL A 378 31.06 5.29 -1.77
C VAL A 378 31.74 4.51 -0.63
N ILE A 379 31.69 3.18 -0.69
CA ILE A 379 32.31 2.31 0.31
C ILE A 379 33.84 2.45 0.24
N PRO A 380 34.54 2.72 1.36
CA PRO A 380 35.99 2.94 1.34
C PRO A 380 36.79 1.71 0.92
N ASP A 381 37.78 1.88 0.03
CA ASP A 381 38.65 0.79 -0.46
C ASP A 381 39.49 0.14 0.66
N SER A 382 39.73 0.88 1.74
CA SER A 382 40.42 0.39 2.94
C SER A 382 39.72 -0.81 3.59
N LEU A 383 38.39 -0.96 3.38
CA LEU A 383 37.58 -2.09 3.84
C LEU A 383 38.02 -3.44 3.23
N PHE A 384 38.72 -3.40 2.09
CA PHE A 384 39.16 -4.59 1.35
C PHE A 384 40.65 -4.92 1.55
N SER A 385 41.35 -4.16 2.41
CA SER A 385 42.74 -4.41 2.75
C SER A 385 42.86 -5.45 3.90
N SER A 386 43.79 -6.40 3.83
CA SER A 386 44.00 -7.35 4.94
C SER A 386 44.41 -6.59 6.21
N PRO A 387 43.70 -6.75 7.34
CA PRO A 387 42.97 -7.95 7.79
C PRO A 387 41.43 -7.91 7.62
N MET A 388 40.86 -6.91 6.96
CA MET A 388 39.40 -6.67 6.94
C MET A 388 38.60 -7.68 6.10
N SER A 389 39.25 -8.64 5.44
CA SER A 389 38.60 -9.76 4.74
C SER A 389 37.93 -10.79 5.67
N SER A 390 38.12 -10.69 6.99
CA SER A 390 37.50 -11.57 7.99
C SER A 390 36.27 -10.96 8.69
N ILE A 391 35.68 -9.89 8.14
CA ILE A 391 34.47 -9.26 8.70
C ILE A 391 33.26 -10.19 8.55
N VAL A 392 32.50 -10.35 9.63
CA VAL A 392 31.28 -11.18 9.75
C VAL A 392 30.02 -10.32 9.82
N VAL A 393 30.07 -9.11 10.39
CA VAL A 393 28.97 -8.15 10.41
C VAL A 393 29.48 -6.78 9.98
N LEU A 394 28.76 -6.12 9.08
CA LEU A 394 29.11 -4.80 8.59
C LEU A 394 27.89 -3.88 8.70
N ASP A 395 28.02 -2.76 9.41
CA ASP A 395 27.03 -1.69 9.40
C ASP A 395 27.58 -0.51 8.61
N ILE A 396 26.90 -0.09 7.56
CA ILE A 396 27.20 1.11 6.75
C ILE A 396 25.98 2.05 6.72
N SER A 397 25.07 1.94 7.68
CA SER A 397 23.79 2.65 7.70
C SER A 397 23.96 4.18 7.85
N ARG A 398 22.96 4.97 7.45
CA ARG A 398 22.93 6.44 7.63
C ARG A 398 24.12 7.16 6.97
N ASN A 399 24.61 6.63 5.86
CA ASN A 399 25.54 7.30 4.96
C ASN A 399 24.78 7.79 3.71
N ARG A 400 25.49 8.09 2.63
CA ARG A 400 24.92 8.43 1.32
C ARG A 400 25.33 7.40 0.26
N VAL A 401 25.53 6.15 0.68
CA VAL A 401 26.03 5.09 -0.18
C VAL A 401 24.98 4.75 -1.23
N ARG A 402 25.36 4.81 -2.51
CA ARG A 402 24.46 4.50 -3.64
C ARG A 402 24.59 3.09 -4.17
N SER A 403 25.74 2.45 -3.97
CA SER A 403 26.06 1.12 -4.52
C SER A 403 26.78 0.25 -3.51
N LEU A 404 26.40 -1.03 -3.45
CA LEU A 404 27.00 -2.07 -2.61
C LEU A 404 28.03 -2.94 -3.37
N LEU A 405 28.26 -2.67 -4.67
CA LEU A 405 29.13 -3.46 -5.56
C LEU A 405 30.48 -3.89 -4.96
N PRO A 406 31.21 -3.00 -4.24
CA PRO A 406 32.51 -3.35 -3.68
C PRO A 406 32.47 -4.47 -2.63
N LEU A 407 31.34 -4.72 -1.96
CA LEU A 407 31.23 -5.64 -0.81
C LEU A 407 31.40 -7.13 -1.17
N SER A 408 31.41 -7.47 -2.45
CA SER A 408 31.53 -8.85 -2.94
C SER A 408 32.85 -9.50 -2.52
N GLY A 409 33.88 -8.69 -2.28
CA GLY A 409 35.18 -9.13 -1.77
C GLY A 409 35.19 -9.58 -0.29
N LEU A 410 34.12 -9.33 0.48
CA LEU A 410 34.03 -9.69 1.90
C LEU A 410 33.37 -11.07 2.09
N THR A 411 34.06 -12.13 1.67
CA THR A 411 33.52 -13.51 1.64
C THR A 411 33.16 -14.10 3.01
N SER A 412 33.58 -13.47 4.11
CA SER A 412 33.26 -13.89 5.48
C SER A 412 31.97 -13.27 6.03
N LEU A 413 31.40 -12.27 5.34
CA LEU A 413 30.30 -11.45 5.84
C LEU A 413 29.00 -12.26 5.96
N ARG A 414 28.42 -12.27 7.16
CA ARG A 414 27.17 -12.94 7.52
C ARG A 414 26.02 -11.97 7.79
N ALA A 415 26.28 -10.74 8.24
CA ALA A 415 25.24 -9.73 8.40
C ALA A 415 25.65 -8.37 7.82
N LEU A 416 24.73 -7.70 7.13
CA LEU A 416 24.95 -6.40 6.51
C LEU A 416 23.78 -5.48 6.86
N HIS A 417 24.07 -4.38 7.54
CA HIS A 417 23.12 -3.32 7.84
C HIS A 417 23.48 -2.10 7.01
N ALA A 418 22.62 -1.72 6.07
CA ALA A 418 22.83 -0.60 5.16
C ALA A 418 21.59 0.30 5.12
N ASP A 419 20.93 0.47 6.26
CA ASP A 419 19.70 1.26 6.39
C ASP A 419 19.97 2.76 6.19
N PHE A 420 19.00 3.55 5.75
CA PHE A 420 19.12 5.01 5.58
C PHE A 420 20.30 5.43 4.69
N ASN A 421 20.45 4.76 3.55
CA ASN A 421 21.40 5.13 2.50
C ASN A 421 20.65 5.55 1.22
N GLU A 422 21.38 5.73 0.13
CA GLU A 422 20.82 6.03 -1.18
C GLU A 422 20.85 4.80 -2.11
N VAL A 423 20.84 3.59 -1.56
CA VAL A 423 20.95 2.34 -2.32
C VAL A 423 19.70 2.11 -3.15
N SER A 424 19.85 1.84 -4.44
CA SER A 424 18.74 1.57 -5.37
C SER A 424 18.68 0.13 -5.87
N GLN A 425 19.79 -0.62 -5.79
CA GLN A 425 19.91 -2.02 -6.20
C GLN A 425 20.72 -2.85 -5.20
N VAL A 426 20.37 -4.13 -5.06
CA VAL A 426 21.05 -5.09 -4.16
C VAL A 426 22.08 -5.89 -4.96
N GLU A 427 23.13 -5.22 -5.42
CA GLU A 427 24.24 -5.85 -6.14
C GLU A 427 25.56 -5.75 -5.36
N GLY A 428 26.39 -6.80 -5.43
CA GLY A 428 27.68 -6.85 -4.74
C GLY A 428 27.65 -7.26 -3.28
N VAL A 429 26.52 -7.75 -2.77
CA VAL A 429 26.49 -8.38 -1.44
C VAL A 429 27.05 -9.81 -1.55
N PRO A 430 27.92 -10.28 -0.63
CA PRO A 430 28.50 -11.61 -0.70
C PRO A 430 27.47 -12.72 -0.39
N LEU A 431 27.59 -13.86 -1.07
CA LEU A 431 26.66 -15.00 -0.94
C LEU A 431 26.62 -15.67 0.44
N SER A 432 27.59 -15.34 1.30
CA SER A 432 27.68 -15.80 2.68
C SER A 432 26.65 -15.15 3.61
N ILE A 433 25.91 -14.14 3.15
CA ILE A 433 25.00 -13.35 3.96
C ILE A 433 23.84 -14.19 4.55
N VAL A 434 23.56 -13.96 5.83
CA VAL A 434 22.50 -14.59 6.64
C VAL A 434 21.48 -13.53 7.07
N GLU A 435 21.90 -12.30 7.27
CA GLU A 435 21.04 -11.17 7.61
C GLU A 435 21.36 -9.94 6.74
N LEU A 436 20.33 -9.37 6.12
CA LEU A 436 20.47 -8.19 5.27
C LEU A 436 19.40 -7.14 5.63
N SER A 437 19.85 -5.97 6.06
CA SER A 437 18.97 -4.83 6.37
C SER A 437 19.27 -3.67 5.44
N LEU A 438 18.22 -3.22 4.74
CA LEU A 438 18.27 -2.19 3.71
C LEU A 438 17.12 -1.19 3.87
N ASN A 439 16.62 -0.97 5.10
CA ASN A 439 15.49 -0.09 5.38
C ASN A 439 15.77 1.37 4.97
N ASN A 440 14.74 2.12 4.57
CA ASN A 440 14.83 3.55 4.24
C ASN A 440 15.88 3.86 3.15
N ASN A 441 15.91 3.05 2.10
CA ASN A 441 16.71 3.25 0.90
C ASN A 441 15.79 3.59 -0.30
N PHE A 442 16.34 3.60 -1.52
CA PHE A 442 15.62 3.86 -2.76
C PHE A 442 15.42 2.61 -3.61
N ILE A 443 15.31 1.43 -2.98
CA ILE A 443 15.15 0.16 -3.71
C ILE A 443 13.73 0.11 -4.29
N GLU A 444 13.63 0.10 -5.61
CA GLU A 444 12.35 0.06 -6.34
C GLU A 444 11.91 -1.36 -6.70
N VAL A 445 12.89 -2.24 -6.97
CA VAL A 445 12.71 -3.65 -7.37
C VAL A 445 13.82 -4.49 -6.73
N LEU A 446 13.53 -5.74 -6.39
CA LEU A 446 14.53 -6.76 -6.05
C LEU A 446 14.73 -7.66 -7.27
N ASP A 447 15.94 -7.69 -7.80
CA ASP A 447 16.29 -8.48 -8.98
C ASP A 447 16.57 -9.96 -8.62
N ASP A 448 16.63 -10.83 -9.62
CA ASP A 448 16.86 -12.28 -9.46
C ASP A 448 18.22 -12.62 -8.79
N CYS A 449 19.15 -11.66 -8.75
CA CYS A 449 20.42 -11.81 -8.03
C CYS A 449 20.23 -12.12 -6.53
N VAL A 450 19.11 -11.69 -5.94
CA VAL A 450 18.79 -11.92 -4.52
C VAL A 450 18.58 -13.41 -4.22
N VAL A 451 18.11 -14.21 -5.18
CA VAL A 451 17.89 -15.66 -5.02
C VAL A 451 19.19 -16.42 -4.76
N GLN A 452 20.33 -15.83 -5.12
CA GLN A 452 21.65 -16.44 -4.90
C GLN A 452 22.04 -16.47 -3.41
N PHE A 453 21.37 -15.71 -2.54
CA PHE A 453 21.61 -15.69 -1.09
C PHE A 453 20.97 -16.89 -0.38
N VAL A 454 21.42 -18.09 -0.70
CA VAL A 454 20.88 -19.36 -0.18
C VAL A 454 21.00 -19.56 1.33
N ASN A 455 21.76 -18.71 2.03
CA ASN A 455 21.92 -18.73 3.49
C ASN A 455 21.13 -17.63 4.20
N LEU A 456 20.43 -16.75 3.46
CA LEU A 456 19.72 -15.61 4.01
C LEU A 456 18.52 -16.07 4.85
N ARG A 457 18.49 -15.66 6.11
CA ARG A 457 17.44 -15.97 7.10
C ARG A 457 16.60 -14.77 7.47
N SER A 458 17.17 -13.57 7.38
CA SER A 458 16.50 -12.31 7.71
C SER A 458 16.74 -11.25 6.63
N LEU A 459 15.66 -10.68 6.09
CA LEU A 459 15.70 -9.60 5.11
C LEU A 459 14.77 -8.45 5.52
N SER A 460 15.34 -7.25 5.68
CA SER A 460 14.58 -6.04 6.03
C SER A 460 14.70 -4.99 4.92
N LEU A 461 13.55 -4.56 4.39
CA LEU A 461 13.41 -3.66 3.25
C LEU A 461 12.42 -2.54 3.53
N ASN A 462 12.13 -2.22 4.80
CA ASN A 462 11.09 -1.25 5.18
C ASN A 462 11.35 0.13 4.57
N ASN A 463 10.29 0.90 4.29
CA ASN A 463 10.35 2.28 3.79
C ASN A 463 11.23 2.48 2.54
N ASN A 464 11.30 1.46 1.69
CA ASN A 464 11.91 1.57 0.36
C ASN A 464 10.85 2.04 -0.65
N LYS A 465 11.18 1.91 -1.94
CA LYS A 465 10.30 2.26 -3.06
C LYS A 465 9.73 1.02 -3.75
N LEU A 466 9.69 -0.13 -3.08
CA LEU A 466 9.14 -1.36 -3.64
C LEU A 466 7.67 -1.16 -3.99
N CYS A 467 7.35 -1.19 -5.28
CA CYS A 467 6.00 -0.94 -5.77
C CYS A 467 5.18 -2.22 -5.97
N GLN A 468 5.84 -3.38 -5.95
CA GLN A 468 5.25 -4.71 -6.17
C GLN A 468 5.78 -5.71 -5.12
N LEU A 469 5.04 -6.81 -4.90
CA LEU A 469 5.51 -7.89 -4.04
C LEU A 469 6.69 -8.58 -4.75
N PRO A 470 7.91 -8.62 -4.18
CA PRO A 470 9.06 -9.20 -4.85
C PRO A 470 8.98 -10.72 -4.83
N LEU A 471 8.37 -11.30 -5.87
CA LEU A 471 8.13 -12.74 -6.00
C LEU A 471 9.43 -13.56 -5.99
N VAL A 472 10.57 -12.94 -6.35
CA VAL A 472 11.92 -13.52 -6.26
C VAL A 472 12.25 -14.01 -4.85
N LEU A 473 11.67 -13.41 -3.80
CA LEU A 473 11.86 -13.86 -2.42
C LEU A 473 11.27 -15.25 -2.14
N ALA A 474 10.32 -15.73 -2.96
CA ALA A 474 9.81 -17.09 -2.86
C ALA A 474 10.85 -18.15 -3.25
N GLY A 475 11.91 -17.75 -3.96
CA GLY A 475 13.04 -18.61 -4.33
C GLY A 475 14.11 -18.76 -3.23
N LEU A 476 13.99 -18.06 -2.10
CA LEU A 476 14.96 -18.11 -1.00
C LEU A 476 14.63 -19.26 -0.03
N PRO A 477 15.43 -20.34 0.02
CA PRO A 477 15.07 -21.55 0.74
C PRO A 477 15.15 -21.44 2.27
N THR A 478 15.91 -20.48 2.80
CA THR A 478 16.21 -20.35 4.24
C THR A 478 15.62 -19.11 4.90
N LEU A 479 14.85 -18.30 4.17
CA LEU A 479 14.35 -17.02 4.67
C LEU A 479 13.24 -17.27 5.72
N THR A 480 13.51 -16.89 6.97
CA THR A 480 12.59 -17.07 8.11
C THR A 480 11.96 -15.76 8.58
N ALA A 481 12.56 -14.61 8.26
CA ALA A 481 12.09 -13.29 8.65
C ALA A 481 12.16 -12.32 7.45
N LEU A 482 11.04 -11.67 7.13
CA LEU A 482 10.93 -10.68 6.07
C LEU A 482 10.13 -9.46 6.56
N SER A 483 10.72 -8.27 6.44
CA SER A 483 10.06 -7.00 6.78
C SER A 483 10.10 -6.05 5.59
N MET A 484 8.93 -5.58 5.13
CA MET A 484 8.82 -4.66 3.97
C MET A 484 7.78 -3.54 4.20
N VAL A 485 7.49 -3.22 5.45
CA VAL A 485 6.53 -2.19 5.88
C VAL A 485 6.92 -0.82 5.31
N GLY A 486 5.92 -0.01 4.92
CA GLY A 486 6.15 1.35 4.43
C GLY A 486 6.70 1.44 3.00
N ASN A 487 6.75 0.32 2.29
CA ASN A 487 6.88 0.32 0.83
C ASN A 487 5.52 0.55 0.17
N PRO A 488 5.46 1.22 -0.99
CA PRO A 488 4.24 1.39 -1.77
C PRO A 488 3.83 0.10 -2.52
N ILE A 489 3.91 -1.07 -1.87
CA ILE A 489 3.60 -2.38 -2.46
C ILE A 489 2.11 -2.44 -2.77
N ARG A 490 1.79 -2.45 -4.07
CA ARG A 490 0.42 -2.67 -4.52
C ARG A 490 0.16 -4.18 -4.51
N MET A 491 -0.70 -4.64 -3.60
CA MET A 491 -1.22 -6.01 -3.63
C MET A 491 -2.09 -6.16 -4.90
N GLY A 492 -1.50 -6.70 -5.96
CA GLY A 492 -2.26 -7.11 -7.13
C GLY A 492 -3.28 -8.17 -6.72
N LYS A 493 -4.49 -8.14 -7.28
CA LYS A 493 -5.37 -9.31 -7.27
C LYS A 493 -4.56 -10.50 -7.81
N ARG A 494 -4.53 -11.61 -7.06
CA ARG A 494 -3.82 -12.84 -7.44
C ARG A 494 -4.20 -13.24 -8.86
N ARG A 495 -3.22 -13.26 -9.77
CA ARG A 495 -3.36 -13.90 -11.09
C ARG A 495 -3.17 -15.42 -10.93
N LYS A 496 -4.04 -16.20 -11.60
CA LYS A 496 -3.67 -17.51 -12.15
C LYS A 496 -3.00 -17.29 -13.53
N PRO A 497 -2.11 -18.17 -13.96
CA PRO A 497 -1.38 -18.01 -15.21
C PRO A 497 -2.26 -18.45 -16.38
N SER A 498 -2.55 -17.56 -17.33
CA SER A 498 -2.89 -17.93 -18.71
C SER A 498 -2.69 -16.77 -19.67
N SER A 499 -2.50 -17.14 -20.93
CA SER A 499 -2.14 -16.40 -22.14
C SER A 499 -3.05 -15.24 -22.59
N ASP A 500 -3.84 -14.63 -21.70
CA ASP A 500 -4.84 -13.58 -22.02
C ASP A 500 -4.44 -12.18 -21.54
N ALA A 501 -3.14 -11.85 -21.56
CA ALA A 501 -2.66 -10.55 -21.08
C ALA A 501 -3.19 -9.32 -21.86
N SER A 502 -3.87 -9.50 -22.99
CA SER A 502 -4.57 -8.43 -23.70
C SER A 502 -5.96 -8.12 -23.14
N ALA A 503 -6.66 -9.10 -22.57
CA ALA A 503 -8.05 -8.98 -22.13
C ALA A 503 -8.20 -8.05 -20.92
N GLU A 504 -7.23 -7.99 -20.00
CA GLU A 504 -7.31 -7.09 -18.85
C GLU A 504 -6.97 -5.61 -19.17
N ARG A 505 -6.48 -5.29 -20.38
CA ARG A 505 -6.01 -3.94 -20.78
C ARG A 505 -7.07 -3.08 -21.45
N HIS A 506 -8.08 -3.72 -22.03
CA HIS A 506 -9.11 -3.06 -22.80
C HIS A 506 -10.49 -3.31 -22.21
N HIS A 507 -11.43 -2.43 -22.49
CA HIS A 507 -12.83 -2.66 -22.11
C HIS A 507 -13.34 -3.94 -22.82
N PRO A 508 -14.20 -4.79 -22.23
CA PRO A 508 -14.72 -6.01 -22.88
C PRO A 508 -15.42 -5.78 -24.23
N ARG A 509 -15.90 -4.56 -24.47
CA ARG A 509 -16.51 -4.12 -25.74
C ARG A 509 -15.51 -3.55 -26.76
N SER A 510 -14.24 -3.46 -26.40
CA SER A 510 -13.17 -2.99 -27.28
C SER A 510 -12.71 -4.12 -28.20
N PRO A 511 -12.49 -3.87 -29.51
CA PRO A 511 -11.90 -4.87 -30.41
C PRO A 511 -10.52 -5.34 -29.94
N TYR A 512 -9.82 -4.52 -29.15
CA TYR A 512 -8.50 -4.86 -28.62
C TYR A 512 -8.52 -5.74 -27.36
N TYR A 513 -9.70 -6.09 -26.83
CA TYR A 513 -9.85 -6.93 -25.63
C TYR A 513 -9.18 -8.30 -25.82
N SER A 514 -9.67 -9.09 -26.77
CA SER A 514 -9.16 -10.44 -27.00
C SER A 514 -7.96 -10.48 -27.95
N SER A 515 -7.68 -9.39 -28.66
CA SER A 515 -6.67 -9.35 -29.73
C SER A 515 -6.00 -7.98 -29.76
N PRO A 516 -4.80 -7.83 -29.17
CA PRO A 516 -4.07 -6.56 -29.23
C PRO A 516 -3.65 -6.26 -30.68
N PRO A 517 -3.35 -4.99 -31.03
CA PRO A 517 -2.88 -4.66 -32.37
C PRO A 517 -1.61 -5.45 -32.76
N ASP A 518 -1.68 -6.13 -33.90
CA ASP A 518 -0.57 -6.89 -34.46
C ASP A 518 0.37 -5.95 -35.22
N PHE A 519 1.37 -5.41 -34.53
CA PHE A 519 2.32 -4.48 -35.14
C PHE A 519 3.19 -5.12 -36.23
N GLU A 520 3.40 -6.44 -36.19
CA GLU A 520 4.15 -7.13 -37.24
C GLU A 520 3.33 -7.12 -38.52
N ARG A 521 2.05 -7.54 -38.42
CA ARG A 521 1.13 -7.50 -39.55
C ARG A 521 0.87 -6.08 -40.07
N LEU A 522 0.74 -5.10 -39.18
CA LEU A 522 0.55 -3.71 -39.58
C LEU A 522 1.79 -3.15 -40.28
N ALA A 523 3.00 -3.54 -39.89
CA ALA A 523 4.24 -3.13 -40.59
C ALA A 523 4.39 -3.78 -41.98
N GLU A 524 3.75 -4.91 -42.23
CA GLU A 524 3.66 -5.48 -43.58
C GLU A 524 2.67 -4.73 -44.48
N LEU A 525 1.56 -4.26 -43.90
CA LEU A 525 0.47 -3.62 -44.63
C LEU A 525 0.69 -2.13 -44.89
N TYR A 526 1.42 -1.43 -44.01
CA TYR A 526 1.64 0.02 -44.06
C TYR A 526 3.13 0.34 -44.09
N GLU A 527 3.65 0.66 -45.28
CA GLU A 527 5.07 0.96 -45.51
C GLU A 527 5.54 2.15 -44.66
N GLU A 528 4.66 3.13 -44.43
CA GLU A 528 4.94 4.29 -43.57
C GLU A 528 5.12 3.94 -42.08
N PHE A 529 4.63 2.79 -41.62
CA PHE A 529 4.72 2.37 -40.21
C PHE A 529 5.90 1.44 -39.96
N ARG A 530 6.32 0.68 -40.97
CA ARG A 530 7.42 -0.29 -40.91
C ARG A 530 8.71 0.24 -40.26
N PRO A 531 9.18 1.49 -40.50
CA PRO A 531 10.42 1.99 -39.89
C PRO A 531 10.37 2.14 -38.36
N PHE A 532 9.16 2.19 -37.78
CA PHE A 532 8.96 2.42 -36.35
C PHE A 532 8.84 1.13 -35.54
N VAL A 533 8.69 -0.02 -36.20
CA VAL A 533 8.52 -1.34 -35.55
C VAL A 533 9.89 -1.98 -35.32
N ARG A 534 10.12 -2.46 -34.10
CA ARG A 534 11.39 -3.06 -33.63
C ARG A 534 11.12 -4.40 -32.94
N PRO A 535 11.98 -5.42 -33.14
CA PRO A 535 11.85 -6.68 -32.43
C PRO A 535 12.23 -6.53 -30.95
N THR A 536 11.60 -7.33 -30.09
CA THR A 536 11.95 -7.48 -28.68
C THR A 536 12.76 -8.76 -28.47
N GLY A 537 13.57 -8.82 -27.41
CA GLY A 537 14.34 -10.03 -27.03
C GLY A 537 13.48 -11.25 -26.67
N SER A 538 12.16 -11.09 -26.60
CA SER A 538 11.15 -12.11 -26.30
C SER A 538 10.43 -12.66 -27.53
N GLY A 539 10.81 -12.25 -28.75
CA GLY A 539 10.22 -12.73 -30.00
C GLY A 539 8.93 -12.01 -30.43
N TYR A 540 8.58 -10.89 -29.79
CA TYR A 540 7.48 -10.01 -30.21
C TYR A 540 8.04 -8.75 -30.89
N VAL A 541 7.17 -7.92 -31.47
CA VAL A 541 7.55 -6.61 -32.01
C VAL A 541 6.89 -5.47 -31.22
N THR A 542 7.56 -4.32 -31.13
CA THR A 542 7.10 -3.11 -30.43
C THR A 542 7.49 -1.85 -31.20
N ILE A 543 6.97 -0.69 -30.79
CA ILE A 543 7.47 0.62 -31.21
C ILE A 543 8.25 1.31 -30.09
N ASP A 544 8.97 2.38 -30.42
CA ASP A 544 9.52 3.30 -29.42
C ASP A 544 8.44 4.27 -28.95
N TRP A 545 7.87 4.00 -27.77
CA TRP A 545 6.80 4.83 -27.19
C TRP A 545 7.25 6.23 -26.76
N ASN A 546 8.55 6.51 -26.78
CA ASN A 546 9.11 7.83 -26.51
C ASN A 546 9.36 8.62 -27.81
N ASP A 547 9.22 8.00 -28.98
CA ASP A 547 9.32 8.66 -30.28
C ASP A 547 7.94 9.21 -30.72
N PRO A 548 7.77 10.55 -30.79
CA PRO A 548 6.50 11.14 -31.20
C PRO A 548 6.09 10.78 -32.63
N GLN A 549 7.04 10.53 -33.53
CA GLN A 549 6.72 10.12 -34.91
C GLN A 549 6.21 8.67 -34.94
N ALA A 550 6.78 7.79 -34.11
CA ALA A 550 6.27 6.43 -33.93
C ALA A 550 4.86 6.43 -33.33
N LEU A 551 4.59 7.29 -32.33
CA LEU A 551 3.26 7.46 -31.73
C LEU A 551 2.23 7.98 -32.75
N LEU A 552 2.59 8.97 -33.56
CA LEU A 552 1.72 9.49 -34.61
C LEU A 552 1.45 8.45 -35.69
N ALA A 553 2.49 7.69 -36.10
CA ALA A 553 2.37 6.64 -37.10
C ALA A 553 1.44 5.51 -36.63
N VAL A 554 1.59 5.02 -35.40
CA VAL A 554 0.71 3.96 -34.87
C VAL A 554 -0.73 4.47 -34.73
N THR A 555 -0.94 5.70 -34.24
CA THR A 555 -2.29 6.30 -34.12
C THR A 555 -2.97 6.40 -35.48
N ARG A 556 -2.26 6.89 -36.50
CA ARG A 556 -2.77 6.98 -37.87
C ARG A 556 -3.12 5.61 -38.44
N VAL A 557 -2.26 4.62 -38.26
CA VAL A 557 -2.48 3.26 -38.77
C VAL A 557 -3.67 2.59 -38.09
N LEU A 558 -3.80 2.69 -36.76
CA LEU A 558 -4.94 2.09 -36.05
C LEU A 558 -6.27 2.75 -36.45
N LEU A 559 -6.31 4.08 -36.54
CA LEU A 559 -7.51 4.79 -37.01
C LEU A 559 -7.89 4.40 -38.43
N ARG A 560 -6.90 4.26 -39.33
CA ARG A 560 -7.14 3.86 -40.71
C ARG A 560 -7.54 2.39 -40.85
N HIS A 561 -6.87 1.50 -40.13
CA HIS A 561 -7.04 0.05 -40.24
C HIS A 561 -8.35 -0.41 -39.59
N ASP A 562 -8.59 0.00 -38.34
CA ASP A 562 -9.69 -0.54 -37.53
C ASP A 562 -10.98 0.28 -37.67
N PHE A 563 -10.88 1.56 -38.06
CA PHE A 563 -12.02 2.47 -38.15
C PHE A 563 -12.23 3.09 -39.53
N GLY A 564 -11.29 2.90 -40.47
CA GLY A 564 -11.36 3.52 -41.80
C GLY A 564 -11.18 5.04 -41.79
N LEU A 565 -10.58 5.60 -40.73
CA LEU A 565 -10.47 7.04 -40.52
C LEU A 565 -9.12 7.60 -40.98
N GLN A 566 -9.15 8.73 -41.68
CA GLN A 566 -7.99 9.56 -41.96
C GLN A 566 -7.65 10.42 -40.75
N PHE A 567 -6.37 10.59 -40.45
CA PHE A 567 -5.93 11.33 -39.26
C PHE A 567 -4.66 12.13 -39.51
N SER A 568 -4.73 13.41 -39.15
CA SER A 568 -3.60 14.33 -39.14
C SER A 568 -3.55 15.12 -37.82
N LEU A 569 -2.36 15.51 -37.40
CA LEU A 569 -2.16 16.32 -36.19
C LEU A 569 -1.06 17.35 -36.48
N PRO A 570 -1.22 18.64 -36.09
CA PRO A 570 -0.20 19.65 -36.28
C PRO A 570 1.06 19.35 -35.44
N GLU A 571 2.18 19.95 -35.83
CA GLU A 571 3.41 19.88 -35.05
C GLU A 571 3.18 20.54 -33.67
N HIS A 572 3.77 20.01 -32.60
CA HIS A 572 3.64 20.53 -31.22
C HIS A 572 2.29 20.31 -30.49
N HIS A 573 1.49 19.33 -30.92
CA HIS A 573 0.33 18.82 -30.16
C HIS A 573 0.54 17.41 -29.60
N LEU A 574 -0.17 17.09 -28.52
CA LEU A 574 -0.13 15.76 -27.90
C LEU A 574 -0.89 14.72 -28.73
N CYS A 575 -0.19 13.67 -29.17
CA CYS A 575 -0.82 12.56 -29.92
C CYS A 575 -1.58 11.61 -28.99
N PRO A 576 -2.90 11.38 -29.19
CA PRO A 576 -3.71 10.55 -28.29
C PRO A 576 -3.55 9.05 -28.57
N PRO A 577 -3.33 8.19 -27.55
CA PRO A 577 -3.27 6.75 -27.74
C PRO A 577 -4.65 6.14 -27.98
N VAL A 578 -4.92 5.69 -29.22
CA VAL A 578 -6.22 5.18 -29.68
C VAL A 578 -6.85 4.14 -28.74
N PRO A 579 -6.15 3.07 -28.30
CA PRO A 579 -6.80 2.02 -27.51
C PRO A 579 -7.32 2.51 -26.14
N GLN A 580 -6.63 3.49 -25.54
CA GLN A 580 -7.07 4.07 -24.27
C GLN A 580 -8.31 4.97 -24.46
N ARG A 581 -8.34 5.78 -25.53
CA ARG A 581 -9.49 6.63 -25.84
C ARG A 581 -10.72 5.79 -26.20
N LEU A 582 -10.51 4.67 -26.88
CA LEU A 582 -11.59 3.72 -27.20
C LEU A 582 -12.15 3.03 -25.96
N ASN A 583 -11.33 2.70 -24.96
CA ASN A 583 -11.81 2.15 -23.70
C ASN A 583 -12.80 3.11 -23.01
N TYR A 584 -12.54 4.42 -23.10
CA TYR A 584 -13.44 5.42 -22.53
C TYR A 584 -14.77 5.49 -23.28
N ILE A 585 -14.74 5.48 -24.62
CA ILE A 585 -15.96 5.40 -25.46
C ILE A 585 -16.77 4.13 -25.12
N CYS A 586 -16.12 2.98 -24.96
CA CYS A 586 -16.80 1.72 -24.61
C CYS A 586 -17.43 1.74 -23.21
N TRP A 587 -16.83 2.45 -22.26
CA TRP A 587 -17.40 2.63 -20.93
C TRP A 587 -18.60 3.58 -20.96
N ILE A 588 -18.54 4.65 -21.75
CA ILE A 588 -19.71 5.52 -21.98
C ILE A 588 -20.87 4.72 -22.59
N GLU A 589 -20.59 3.82 -23.53
CA GLU A 589 -21.62 2.93 -24.10
C GLU A 589 -22.28 2.05 -23.02
N GLU A 590 -21.51 1.59 -22.02
CA GLU A 590 -22.05 0.91 -20.85
C GLU A 590 -22.91 1.85 -19.98
N LEU A 591 -22.46 3.09 -19.74
CA LEU A 591 -23.22 4.07 -18.95
C LEU A 591 -24.56 4.42 -19.61
N LEU A 592 -24.59 4.56 -20.93
CA LEU A 592 -25.81 4.83 -21.69
C LEU A 592 -26.81 3.68 -21.60
N SER A 593 -26.35 2.44 -21.38
CA SER A 593 -27.26 1.30 -21.20
C SER A 593 -28.15 1.41 -19.96
N PHE A 594 -27.76 2.24 -18.98
CA PHE A 594 -28.60 2.52 -17.79
C PHE A 594 -29.75 3.49 -18.07
N LEU A 595 -29.73 4.25 -19.18
CA LEU A 595 -30.76 5.24 -19.50
C LEU A 595 -32.01 4.66 -20.16
N GLN A 596 -32.02 3.36 -20.51
CA GLN A 596 -33.14 2.68 -21.17
C GLN A 596 -33.70 3.46 -22.39
N LEU A 597 -32.80 3.96 -23.25
CA LEU A 597 -33.19 4.81 -24.39
C LEU A 597 -34.08 4.05 -25.39
N PRO A 598 -35.04 4.73 -26.04
CA PRO A 598 -35.85 4.14 -27.10
C PRO A 598 -35.00 3.61 -28.26
N SER A 599 -35.48 2.54 -28.91
CA SER A 599 -34.82 1.99 -30.09
C SER A 599 -34.83 3.04 -31.22
N GLY A 600 -33.65 3.38 -31.74
CA GLY A 600 -33.48 4.37 -32.81
C GLY A 600 -33.30 5.82 -32.33
N GLU A 601 -33.22 6.06 -31.02
CA GLU A 601 -32.87 7.37 -30.45
C GLU A 601 -31.47 7.81 -30.94
N GLU A 602 -31.35 9.06 -31.40
CA GLU A 602 -30.07 9.62 -31.79
C GLU A 602 -29.25 10.01 -30.56
N ILE A 603 -28.12 9.34 -30.34
CA ILE A 603 -27.24 9.59 -29.20
C ILE A 603 -26.32 10.78 -29.51
N TRP A 604 -26.37 11.79 -28.63
CA TRP A 604 -25.57 13.00 -28.67
C TRP A 604 -24.61 13.08 -27.49
N GLY A 605 -23.31 13.21 -27.76
CA GLY A 605 -22.26 13.48 -26.79
C GLY A 605 -21.70 14.89 -26.89
N ILE A 606 -21.10 15.39 -25.80
CA ILE A 606 -20.30 16.63 -25.81
C ILE A 606 -18.85 16.26 -25.49
N ASP A 607 -17.91 16.56 -26.39
CA ASP A 607 -16.48 16.43 -26.12
C ASP A 607 -15.91 17.77 -25.65
N ILE A 608 -15.52 17.85 -24.38
CA ILE A 608 -15.04 19.06 -23.73
C ILE A 608 -13.51 19.13 -23.87
N GLY A 609 -13.01 20.11 -24.63
CA GLY A 609 -11.58 20.24 -24.92
C GLY A 609 -11.12 19.16 -25.90
N THR A 610 -11.76 19.13 -27.07
CA THR A 610 -11.56 18.09 -28.09
C THR A 610 -10.11 18.04 -28.63
N GLY A 611 -9.38 19.15 -28.49
CA GLY A 611 -8.03 19.35 -29.00
C GLY A 611 -7.94 19.25 -30.52
N ALA A 612 -6.74 19.45 -31.05
CA ALA A 612 -6.47 19.36 -32.49
C ALA A 612 -6.83 17.98 -33.10
N SER A 613 -6.94 16.95 -32.27
CA SER A 613 -7.16 15.56 -32.70
C SER A 613 -8.63 15.19 -32.95
N ALA A 614 -9.58 15.80 -32.24
CA ALA A 614 -10.99 15.37 -32.19
C ALA A 614 -11.18 13.86 -31.93
N ILE A 615 -10.30 13.24 -31.14
CA ILE A 615 -10.20 11.77 -31.07
C ILE A 615 -11.47 11.07 -30.55
N PHE A 616 -12.17 11.64 -29.57
CA PHE A 616 -13.40 11.03 -29.04
C PHE A 616 -14.56 11.10 -30.04
N PRO A 617 -14.86 12.26 -30.67
CA PRO A 617 -15.83 12.34 -31.75
C PRO A 617 -15.54 11.37 -32.90
N LEU A 618 -14.28 11.27 -33.33
CA LEU A 618 -13.85 10.36 -34.39
C LEU A 618 -14.12 8.89 -34.02
N LEU A 619 -13.73 8.46 -32.81
CA LEU A 619 -13.96 7.08 -32.37
C LEU A 619 -15.45 6.79 -32.13
N GLY A 620 -16.21 7.75 -31.61
CA GLY A 620 -17.63 7.62 -31.33
C GLY A 620 -18.50 7.46 -32.59
N GLN A 621 -18.02 7.86 -33.77
CA GLN A 621 -18.69 7.59 -35.04
C GLN A 621 -18.83 6.08 -35.32
N SER A 622 -17.90 5.24 -34.85
CA SER A 622 -18.04 3.77 -34.93
C SER A 622 -19.26 3.22 -34.17
N LYS A 623 -19.79 3.99 -33.21
CA LYS A 623 -21.02 3.69 -32.46
C LYS A 623 -22.26 4.37 -33.03
N GLY A 624 -22.11 5.13 -34.11
CA GLY A 624 -23.18 5.91 -34.74
C GLY A 624 -23.56 7.19 -34.00
N TRP A 625 -22.79 7.59 -32.97
CA TRP A 625 -23.09 8.76 -32.15
C TRP A 625 -22.82 10.08 -32.87
N LYS A 626 -23.50 11.14 -32.44
CA LYS A 626 -23.25 12.52 -32.83
C LYS A 626 -22.53 13.25 -31.71
N PHE A 627 -21.73 14.25 -32.07
CA PHE A 627 -20.92 15.00 -31.11
C PHE A 627 -21.02 16.51 -31.32
N LEU A 628 -21.10 17.23 -30.21
CA LEU A 628 -20.68 18.62 -30.11
C LEU A 628 -19.27 18.64 -29.50
N ALA A 629 -18.27 19.01 -30.27
CA ALA A 629 -16.89 19.12 -29.83
C ALA A 629 -16.57 20.58 -29.50
N THR A 630 -16.19 20.86 -28.26
CA THR A 630 -15.83 22.21 -27.82
C THR A 630 -14.32 22.35 -27.67
N GLU A 631 -13.79 23.49 -28.11
CA GLU A 631 -12.36 23.80 -28.02
C GLU A 631 -12.14 25.31 -27.88
N ILE A 632 -11.21 25.72 -27.03
CA ILE A 632 -10.89 27.13 -26.79
C ILE A 632 -9.83 27.64 -27.76
N ASP A 633 -8.88 26.79 -28.13
CA ASP A 633 -7.75 27.15 -28.97
C ASP A 633 -8.13 27.19 -30.47
N PRO A 634 -8.00 28.35 -31.16
CA PRO A 634 -8.41 28.49 -32.57
C PRO A 634 -7.69 27.54 -33.54
N GLU A 635 -6.40 27.25 -33.31
CA GLU A 635 -5.61 26.35 -34.16
C GLU A 635 -6.08 24.91 -34.01
N SER A 636 -6.34 24.48 -32.77
CA SER A 636 -6.93 23.18 -32.46
C SER A 636 -8.32 23.03 -33.06
N VAL A 637 -9.15 24.09 -33.07
CA VAL A 637 -10.46 24.10 -33.74
C VAL A 637 -10.33 23.85 -35.25
N GLU A 638 -9.38 24.52 -35.92
CA GLU A 638 -9.16 24.35 -37.35
C GLU A 638 -8.69 22.92 -37.68
N SER A 639 -7.73 22.39 -36.91
CA SER A 639 -7.26 21.01 -37.06
C SER A 639 -8.36 19.99 -36.81
N ALA A 640 -9.17 20.16 -35.75
CA ALA A 640 -10.30 19.30 -35.45
C ALA A 640 -11.32 19.27 -36.60
N ARG A 641 -11.69 20.45 -37.14
CA ARG A 641 -12.59 20.58 -38.29
C ARG A 641 -12.02 19.90 -39.53
N LYS A 642 -10.71 20.03 -39.78
CA LYS A 642 -10.04 19.34 -40.89
C LYS A 642 -10.14 17.82 -40.74
N ASN A 643 -9.82 17.27 -39.57
CA ASN A 643 -9.94 15.82 -39.33
C ASN A 643 -11.38 15.31 -39.50
N ILE A 644 -12.38 16.10 -39.13
CA ILE A 644 -13.80 15.77 -39.35
C ILE A 644 -14.14 15.79 -40.84
N SER A 645 -13.67 16.80 -41.57
CA SER A 645 -13.97 16.96 -43.00
C SER A 645 -13.27 15.93 -43.88
N ASP A 646 -12.02 15.58 -43.58
CA ASP A 646 -11.28 14.51 -44.26
C ASP A 646 -12.00 13.15 -44.16
N ASN A 647 -12.84 12.98 -43.14
CA ASN A 647 -13.66 11.78 -42.91
C ASN A 647 -15.14 11.95 -43.28
N ARG A 648 -15.56 13.11 -43.80
CA ARG A 648 -16.95 13.44 -44.18
C ARG A 648 -17.94 13.32 -43.02
N LEU A 649 -17.54 13.78 -41.83
CA LEU A 649 -18.31 13.65 -40.60
C LEU A 649 -19.01 14.95 -40.14
N GLU A 650 -19.05 15.99 -40.97
CA GLU A 650 -19.64 17.30 -40.64
C GLU A 650 -21.14 17.22 -40.32
N GLY A 651 -21.85 16.22 -40.88
CA GLY A 651 -23.26 15.97 -40.56
C GLY A 651 -23.50 15.27 -39.21
N ARG A 652 -22.42 14.86 -38.52
CA ARG A 652 -22.47 14.12 -37.24
C ARG A 652 -21.67 14.77 -36.12
N ILE A 653 -20.65 15.55 -36.46
CA ILE A 653 -19.75 16.18 -35.50
C ILE A 653 -19.70 17.67 -35.79
N GLU A 654 -20.13 18.47 -34.82
CA GLU A 654 -20.07 19.93 -34.86
C GLU A 654 -18.92 20.41 -33.95
N VAL A 655 -18.07 21.31 -34.45
CA VAL A 655 -16.98 21.92 -33.66
C VAL A 655 -17.33 23.37 -33.34
N VAL A 656 -17.50 23.65 -32.05
CA VAL A 656 -17.78 24.99 -31.51
C VAL A 656 -16.58 25.51 -30.75
N GLN A 657 -16.19 26.76 -31.05
CA GLN A 657 -15.14 27.42 -30.32
C GLN A 657 -15.70 28.01 -29.02
N SER A 658 -15.12 27.64 -27.88
CA SER A 658 -15.50 28.19 -26.57
C SER A 658 -15.02 29.63 -26.42
N PRO A 659 -15.84 30.54 -25.87
CA PRO A 659 -15.50 31.96 -25.76
C PRO A 659 -14.52 32.28 -24.63
N SER A 660 -14.48 31.45 -23.58
CA SER A 660 -13.61 31.66 -22.42
C SER A 660 -13.31 30.34 -21.70
N ALA A 661 -12.24 30.32 -20.90
CA ALA A 661 -11.89 29.17 -20.07
C ALA A 661 -12.81 29.01 -18.83
N ARG A 662 -13.67 30.00 -18.55
CA ARG A 662 -14.61 29.97 -17.41
C ARG A 662 -15.94 29.32 -17.75
N ASP A 663 -16.30 29.29 -19.04
CA ASP A 663 -17.56 28.80 -19.54
C ASP A 663 -17.31 27.45 -20.23
N VAL A 664 -17.51 26.34 -19.51
CA VAL A 664 -17.16 25.00 -20.02
C VAL A 664 -18.30 24.38 -20.82
N LEU A 665 -19.54 24.48 -20.33
CA LEU A 665 -20.76 24.01 -20.97
C LEU A 665 -21.85 25.10 -21.03
N VAL A 666 -22.09 25.79 -19.91
CA VAL A 666 -23.09 26.86 -19.80
C VAL A 666 -22.67 28.03 -20.70
N GLY A 667 -23.54 28.44 -21.62
CA GLY A 667 -23.25 29.50 -22.60
C GLY A 667 -22.46 29.04 -23.83
N VAL A 668 -21.96 27.80 -23.85
CA VAL A 668 -21.26 27.19 -25.00
C VAL A 668 -22.19 26.25 -25.77
N ILE A 669 -23.00 25.45 -25.07
CA ILE A 669 -23.89 24.49 -25.73
C ILE A 669 -25.17 25.16 -26.26
N PRO A 670 -25.62 24.86 -27.50
CA PRO A 670 -26.85 25.41 -28.07
C PRO A 670 -28.08 25.08 -27.20
N GLU A 671 -28.97 26.04 -26.95
CA GLU A 671 -30.10 25.92 -25.99
C GLU A 671 -31.10 24.79 -26.30
N ARG A 672 -31.24 24.38 -27.56
CA ARG A 672 -32.33 23.50 -28.01
C ARG A 672 -32.03 22.00 -27.98
N THR A 673 -30.78 21.61 -27.75
CA THR A 673 -30.36 20.20 -27.87
C THR A 673 -30.24 19.55 -26.49
N LYS A 674 -30.79 18.33 -26.36
CA LYS A 674 -30.52 17.42 -25.23
C LYS A 674 -29.32 16.54 -25.58
N TYR A 675 -28.46 16.32 -24.60
CA TYR A 675 -27.28 15.48 -24.74
C TYR A 675 -27.36 14.32 -23.75
N HIS A 676 -26.72 13.22 -24.12
CA HIS A 676 -26.77 11.98 -23.35
C HIS A 676 -25.56 11.84 -22.43
N PHE A 677 -24.40 12.37 -22.86
CA PHE A 677 -23.19 12.34 -22.06
C PHE A 677 -22.25 13.50 -22.38
N THR A 678 -21.38 13.86 -21.44
CA THR A 678 -20.12 14.57 -21.72
C THR A 678 -18.97 13.58 -21.73
N VAL A 679 -17.92 13.86 -22.51
CA VAL A 679 -16.62 13.20 -22.47
C VAL A 679 -15.56 14.29 -22.32
N CYS A 680 -14.59 14.06 -21.44
CA CYS A 680 -13.54 15.04 -21.17
C CYS A 680 -12.27 14.33 -20.73
N ASN A 681 -11.12 14.82 -21.18
CA ASN A 681 -9.80 14.45 -20.67
C ASN A 681 -9.03 15.73 -20.30
N PRO A 682 -9.13 16.19 -19.03
CA PRO A 682 -8.68 17.50 -18.60
C PRO A 682 -7.16 17.68 -18.65
N PRO A 683 -6.66 18.92 -18.69
CA PRO A 683 -5.23 19.22 -18.60
C PRO A 683 -4.66 18.80 -17.24
N PHE A 684 -3.42 18.29 -17.24
CA PHE A 684 -2.87 17.48 -16.14
C PHE A 684 -2.10 18.26 -15.04
N PHE A 685 -1.69 19.52 -15.29
CA PHE A 685 -0.74 20.23 -14.42
C PHE A 685 -1.24 21.60 -13.93
N ASP A 686 -0.79 21.98 -12.73
CA ASP A 686 -1.20 23.23 -12.06
C ASP A 686 -0.30 24.42 -12.46
N ASP A 687 0.94 24.14 -12.88
CA ASP A 687 1.93 25.11 -13.41
C ASP A 687 3.00 24.39 -14.25
N LEU A 688 3.62 25.10 -15.18
CA LEU A 688 4.72 24.63 -16.04
C LEU A 688 5.97 24.21 -15.25
N GLN A 689 6.16 24.68 -14.00
CA GLN A 689 7.30 24.30 -13.16
C GLN A 689 7.23 22.86 -12.61
N GLN A 690 6.04 22.24 -12.52
CA GLN A 690 5.88 20.85 -12.06
C GLN A 690 6.16 19.79 -13.13
N THR A 691 6.55 20.20 -14.34
CA THR A 691 6.72 19.34 -15.52
C THR A 691 8.00 18.47 -15.52
N GLY A 692 8.81 18.54 -14.45
CA GLY A 692 10.13 17.92 -14.32
C GLY A 692 10.22 16.39 -14.36
N LEU A 693 9.11 15.67 -14.55
CA LEU A 693 9.08 14.19 -14.58
C LEU A 693 9.00 13.56 -15.99
N ASN A 694 8.96 14.34 -17.08
CA ASN A 694 9.20 13.84 -18.45
C ASN A 694 9.43 14.98 -19.46
N ALA A 695 10.61 15.61 -19.40
CA ALA A 695 10.96 16.79 -20.20
C ALA A 695 10.69 16.63 -21.72
N LYS A 696 10.80 15.42 -22.30
CA LYS A 696 10.62 15.19 -23.75
C LYS A 696 9.17 15.21 -24.24
N ARG A 697 8.18 14.81 -23.42
CA ARG A 697 6.73 14.87 -23.76
C ARG A 697 6.18 16.28 -23.59
N VAL A 698 6.72 17.02 -22.62
CA VAL A 698 6.34 18.39 -22.26
C VAL A 698 6.74 19.40 -23.34
N CYS A 699 7.85 19.18 -24.06
CA CYS A 699 8.33 20.08 -25.12
C CYS A 699 7.42 20.19 -26.37
N ARG A 700 6.29 19.46 -26.43
CA ARG A 700 5.42 19.39 -27.63
C ARG A 700 3.92 19.41 -27.30
N ALA A 701 3.52 19.94 -26.16
CA ALA A 701 2.11 20.20 -25.90
C ALA A 701 1.94 21.70 -25.66
N THR A 702 0.85 22.27 -26.19
CA THR A 702 0.56 23.68 -25.98
C THR A 702 0.30 23.94 -24.50
N PRO A 703 0.62 25.14 -23.96
CA PRO A 703 0.36 25.45 -22.56
C PRO A 703 -1.11 25.25 -22.14
N SER A 704 -2.05 25.44 -23.07
CA SER A 704 -3.49 25.18 -22.88
C SER A 704 -3.85 23.69 -22.78
N GLU A 705 -3.10 22.79 -23.41
CA GLU A 705 -3.26 21.32 -23.26
C GLU A 705 -2.66 20.80 -21.94
N LEU A 706 -1.72 21.54 -21.33
CA LEU A 706 -0.98 21.08 -20.15
C LEU A 706 -1.45 21.72 -18.84
N VAL A 707 -1.87 22.99 -18.86
CA VAL A 707 -2.09 23.80 -17.66
C VAL A 707 -3.47 24.46 -17.67
N CYS A 708 -4.17 24.35 -16.54
CA CYS A 708 -5.41 25.09 -16.26
C CYS A 708 -5.28 25.83 -14.92
N PRO A 709 -5.74 27.09 -14.81
CA PRO A 709 -5.76 27.80 -13.52
C PRO A 709 -6.55 27.02 -12.46
N GLY A 710 -5.91 26.65 -11.34
CA GLY A 710 -6.53 25.82 -10.29
C GLY A 710 -6.40 24.31 -10.50
N GLY A 711 -5.77 23.86 -11.60
CA GLY A 711 -5.43 22.47 -11.85
C GLY A 711 -6.61 21.60 -12.29
N GLU A 712 -6.35 20.28 -12.35
CA GLU A 712 -7.33 19.25 -12.73
C GLU A 712 -8.58 19.27 -11.83
N VAL A 713 -8.41 19.53 -10.53
CA VAL A 713 -9.52 19.53 -9.57
C VAL A 713 -10.48 20.69 -9.81
N GLU A 714 -9.98 21.93 -9.98
CA GLU A 714 -10.85 23.09 -10.19
C GLU A 714 -11.58 23.01 -11.53
N PHE A 715 -10.91 22.53 -12.58
CA PHE A 715 -11.54 22.33 -13.89
C PHE A 715 -12.72 21.36 -13.81
N VAL A 716 -12.54 20.21 -13.15
CA VAL A 716 -13.64 19.25 -12.97
C VAL A 716 -14.68 19.78 -11.97
N ALA A 717 -14.30 20.56 -10.96
CA ALA A 717 -15.23 21.22 -10.05
C ALA A 717 -16.17 22.17 -10.80
N GLN A 718 -15.70 22.87 -11.82
CA GLN A 718 -16.54 23.67 -12.71
C GLN A 718 -17.60 22.80 -13.43
N ILE A 719 -17.21 21.66 -13.99
CA ILE A 719 -18.16 20.71 -14.63
C ILE A 719 -19.20 20.24 -13.62
N VAL A 720 -18.81 19.93 -12.39
CA VAL A 720 -19.72 19.53 -11.30
C VAL A 720 -20.68 20.67 -10.92
N ARG A 721 -20.23 21.93 -10.93
CA ARG A 721 -21.10 23.09 -10.65
C ARG A 721 -22.10 23.32 -11.80
N GLU A 722 -21.64 23.22 -13.04
CA GLU A 722 -22.48 23.37 -14.23
C GLU A 722 -23.46 22.21 -14.42
N SER A 723 -23.14 21.00 -13.93
CA SER A 723 -24.04 19.85 -14.02
C SER A 723 -25.34 20.05 -13.26
N VAL A 724 -25.31 20.79 -12.15
CA VAL A 724 -26.52 21.15 -11.39
C VAL A 724 -27.46 22.01 -12.23
N VAL A 725 -26.91 22.94 -13.02
CA VAL A 725 -27.67 23.83 -13.91
C VAL A 725 -28.20 23.07 -15.13
N LEU A 726 -27.41 22.12 -15.66
CA LEU A 726 -27.68 21.42 -16.90
C LEU A 726 -28.28 20.01 -16.72
N ARG A 727 -28.66 19.62 -15.50
CA ARG A 727 -29.15 18.28 -15.15
C ARG A 727 -30.36 17.80 -15.98
N ASP A 728 -31.19 18.73 -16.45
CA ASP A 728 -32.38 18.41 -17.25
C ASP A 728 -32.06 18.30 -18.76
N ARG A 729 -30.82 18.64 -19.13
CA ARG A 729 -30.33 18.71 -20.52
C ARG A 729 -29.26 17.68 -20.85
N ILE A 730 -28.54 17.19 -19.85
CA ILE A 730 -27.44 16.23 -20.00
C ILE A 730 -27.64 15.09 -19.00
N SER A 731 -27.65 13.85 -19.47
CA SER A 731 -27.91 12.69 -18.59
C SER A 731 -26.69 12.19 -17.82
N TRP A 732 -25.51 12.16 -18.42
CA TRP A 732 -24.26 11.74 -17.78
C TRP A 732 -23.17 12.80 -17.92
N PHE A 733 -22.54 13.18 -16.81
CA PHE A 733 -21.36 14.03 -16.83
C PHE A 733 -20.14 13.17 -16.58
N THR A 734 -19.31 12.95 -17.61
CA THR A 734 -18.11 12.09 -17.50
C THR A 734 -16.82 12.83 -17.77
N THR A 735 -15.78 12.52 -16.99
CA THR A 735 -14.41 13.03 -17.17
C THR A 735 -13.34 12.00 -16.80
N MET A 736 -12.20 12.03 -17.49
CA MET A 736 -10.98 11.31 -17.11
C MET A 736 -10.21 12.11 -16.04
N ILE A 737 -9.48 11.40 -15.18
CA ILE A 737 -8.68 11.95 -14.08
C ILE A 737 -7.31 11.28 -14.09
N GLY A 738 -6.27 12.07 -14.25
CA GLY A 738 -4.86 11.68 -14.30
C GLY A 738 -4.21 11.49 -12.93
N LYS A 739 -4.69 12.14 -11.86
CA LYS A 739 -4.15 11.95 -10.50
C LYS A 739 -5.14 11.25 -9.56
N LYS A 740 -4.69 10.18 -8.89
CA LYS A 740 -5.51 9.47 -7.88
C LYS A 740 -5.88 10.37 -6.69
N SER A 741 -5.05 11.36 -6.36
CA SER A 741 -5.34 12.36 -5.33
C SER A 741 -6.54 13.25 -5.69
N SER A 742 -6.63 13.70 -6.95
CA SER A 742 -7.74 14.52 -7.44
C SER A 742 -9.10 13.81 -7.27
N LEU A 743 -9.14 12.49 -7.47
CA LEU A 743 -10.36 11.70 -7.32
C LEU A 743 -10.96 11.79 -5.89
N ILE A 744 -10.13 11.83 -4.84
CA ILE A 744 -10.60 11.89 -3.45
C ILE A 744 -11.31 13.22 -3.18
N GLU A 745 -10.78 14.31 -3.72
CA GLU A 745 -11.32 15.65 -3.56
C GLU A 745 -12.59 15.84 -4.39
N LEU A 746 -12.57 15.41 -5.65
CA LEU A 746 -13.73 15.43 -6.54
C LEU A 746 -14.89 14.59 -6.02
N GLN A 747 -14.63 13.45 -5.39
CA GLN A 747 -15.67 12.65 -4.72
C GLN A 747 -16.38 13.39 -3.59
N ARG A 748 -15.74 14.37 -2.93
CA ARG A 748 -16.42 15.22 -1.94
C ARG A 748 -17.37 16.20 -2.64
N LEU A 749 -16.86 16.94 -3.63
CA LEU A 749 -17.64 17.91 -4.39
C LEU A 749 -18.85 17.28 -5.07
N ILE A 750 -18.68 16.07 -5.62
CA ILE A 750 -19.77 15.32 -6.25
C ILE A 750 -20.84 14.93 -5.22
N ARG A 751 -20.48 14.57 -3.99
CA ARG A 751 -21.49 14.28 -2.95
C ARG A 751 -22.31 15.51 -2.58
N ASP A 752 -21.69 16.69 -2.58
CA ASP A 752 -22.35 17.94 -2.19
C ASP A 752 -23.45 18.37 -3.17
N VAL A 753 -23.37 17.95 -4.45
CA VAL A 753 -24.42 18.21 -5.45
C VAL A 753 -25.53 17.16 -5.50
N ASN A 754 -25.46 16.13 -4.64
CA ASN A 754 -26.44 15.05 -4.47
C ASN A 754 -26.92 14.41 -5.80
N PRO A 755 -26.02 13.77 -6.57
CA PRO A 755 -26.33 13.19 -7.86
C PRO A 755 -27.21 11.95 -7.74
N VAL A 756 -27.96 11.66 -8.80
CA VAL A 756 -28.82 10.46 -8.88
C VAL A 756 -27.97 9.18 -8.84
N CYS A 757 -26.78 9.21 -9.46
CA CYS A 757 -25.92 8.05 -9.58
C CYS A 757 -24.46 8.50 -9.73
N VAL A 758 -23.51 7.77 -9.14
CA VAL A 758 -22.08 7.98 -9.40
C VAL A 758 -21.45 6.66 -9.83
N ARG A 759 -20.62 6.70 -10.87
CA ARG A 759 -19.87 5.55 -11.38
C ARG A 759 -18.40 5.92 -11.56
N THR A 760 -17.51 5.01 -11.19
CA THR A 760 -16.07 5.19 -11.37
C THR A 760 -15.46 3.96 -12.02
N THR A 761 -14.54 4.15 -12.96
CA THR A 761 -13.74 3.06 -13.56
C THR A 761 -12.27 3.44 -13.64
N THR A 762 -11.40 2.46 -13.85
CA THR A 762 -9.96 2.64 -14.03
C THR A 762 -9.54 2.02 -15.36
N PHE A 763 -9.01 2.84 -16.26
CA PHE A 763 -8.37 2.40 -17.50
C PHE A 763 -6.88 2.17 -17.24
N THR A 764 -6.33 1.06 -17.73
CA THR A 764 -4.88 0.78 -17.63
C THR A 764 -4.24 0.85 -19.01
N GLN A 765 -3.08 1.50 -19.11
CA GLN A 765 -2.26 1.54 -20.33
C GLN A 765 -0.83 1.09 -19.99
N ASP A 766 -0.34 0.04 -20.63
CA ASP A 766 1.05 -0.37 -20.51
C ASP A 766 1.90 0.44 -21.53
N VAL A 767 2.75 1.35 -21.08
CA VAL A 767 3.83 1.94 -21.90
C VAL A 767 5.09 1.12 -21.67
N VAL A 768 5.58 0.41 -22.69
CA VAL A 768 6.84 -0.34 -22.57
C VAL A 768 7.98 0.67 -22.49
N ASN A 769 8.60 0.79 -21.32
CA ASN A 769 9.75 1.67 -21.13
C ASN A 769 11.01 0.87 -21.51
N ALA A 770 11.70 1.29 -22.58
CA ALA A 770 12.79 0.54 -23.24
C ALA A 770 14.07 0.35 -22.38
N ILE A 771 14.06 0.77 -21.10
CA ILE A 771 15.19 0.64 -20.18
C ILE A 771 14.93 -0.41 -19.08
N ARG A 772 13.67 -0.84 -18.83
CA ARG A 772 13.35 -1.72 -17.69
C ARG A 772 12.66 -3.04 -18.04
N SER A 773 12.35 -3.31 -19.32
CA SER A 773 11.60 -4.53 -19.73
C SER A 773 10.32 -4.81 -18.93
N GLU A 774 9.75 -3.80 -18.25
CA GLU A 774 8.47 -3.87 -17.55
C GLU A 774 7.47 -2.88 -18.17
N PRO A 775 6.19 -3.26 -18.30
CA PRO A 775 5.13 -2.35 -18.75
C PRO A 775 4.84 -1.29 -17.67
N VAL A 776 5.03 -0.01 -17.99
CA VAL A 776 4.60 1.11 -17.13
C VAL A 776 3.09 1.27 -17.28
N ARG A 777 2.33 0.87 -16.26
CA ARG A 777 0.88 1.09 -16.18
C ARG A 777 0.54 2.54 -15.90
N ILE A 778 0.13 3.30 -16.91
CA ILE A 778 -0.58 4.57 -16.74
C ILE A 778 -2.04 4.21 -16.43
N CYS A 779 -2.46 4.42 -15.18
CA CYS A 779 -3.86 4.26 -14.78
C CYS A 779 -4.56 5.62 -14.88
N THR A 780 -5.57 5.74 -15.74
CA THR A 780 -6.44 6.92 -15.76
C THR A 780 -7.79 6.52 -15.18
N ASN A 781 -8.27 7.27 -14.18
CA ASN A 781 -9.60 7.03 -13.63
C ASN A 781 -10.63 7.80 -14.46
N ALA A 782 -11.87 7.33 -14.54
CA ALA A 782 -12.96 8.15 -15.06
C ALA A 782 -14.12 8.15 -14.07
N VAL A 783 -14.80 9.28 -13.96
CA VAL A 783 -15.93 9.50 -13.08
C VAL A 783 -17.11 9.95 -13.91
N GLY A 784 -18.24 9.25 -13.76
CA GLY A 784 -19.54 9.61 -14.31
C GLY A 784 -20.48 9.97 -13.17
N VAL A 785 -21.10 11.15 -13.26
CA VAL A 785 -22.04 11.71 -12.29
C VAL A 785 -23.39 11.93 -12.96
#